data_AF-A0A1K1P1G8-F1
#
_entry.id   AF-A0A1K1P1G8-F1
#
_cell.length_a   1.000
_cell.length_b   1.000
_cell.length_c   1.000
_cell.angle_alpha   90.00
_cell.angle_beta   90.00
_cell.angle_gamma   90.00
#
_symmetry.space_group_name_H-M   'P 1'
#
loop_
_entity.id
_entity.type
_entity.pdbx_description
1 polymer ?
#
loop_
_entity_poly.entity_id
_entity_poly.type
_entity_poly.pdbx_seq_one_letter_code
_entity_poly.pdbx_strand_id
1 'polypeptide(L)'
;MPNDNKPRARQKTVSSGGSGIHRRGGGLGTGPVGSGSGGSYSSGGGVSKGAIGGGSIGLIAIIAVIIKLFGGSGASSNVPEGYGQGSGNNYMASTAGEVDRTVAAGSREKYTVLKGDGKDKVTFMVYMCGTDLESKHGMASNDLKEMAAASLGKNIDIIVMTGGCKQWKINSISNSVNQIYKVSDGKLELLEADMGTKAMTDFSNLSAFIKYCAKNYPADRNELILWDHGGGSVSGYGYDEKNKSAGSMDLGNLSRALEQGGVKFDMVGFDACLMATAETSLMLNDHADYMIASEETEPGIGWYYTDWLNALAKDTSMPTIDLGKMIVDSYIEKCAQQCPGQGTTLSVVDLAEFANTVPDKLGGFSKSVTGLLSDKQYKTVSDARYTTREFAISTKIDQVDLADLSTNIGTKEGEALAKAVKGAVKYNRTSANMSNAHGVSIYFPYRRASYVDKACSTYNTIGIDGEYSKAIRQFTSMETTGQVASGGTQSPVGSLLDVGSSAVSAIGNSDMVTSLLSSFLLGGSDRSIKGLDDGNTDFMNDNALSDKDTADYISKNMLDPSALVWTENNGKYTLELSKEQWSLVHALDLNMFYDDGTGYVDLGLDNIFTFDGDKLVADTDGDWLSINGQPVAYYHTDTIENGDEYTISGYVPVLLNGERAELILRFDNKNPSGYIAGAVSDYVDGETETVAKGLTELQTGDTIDFVCDYYSYDGTYSDSYMLGEQLVYDGNITITNTAVGGKVKLTYRFTDIYDQQYWTTAIIK
;
A
#
# COMPACT_ATOMS: atom_id res chain seq x y z
N MET A 1 -21.35 -7.80 21.42
CA MET A 1 -19.91 -7.48 21.60
C MET A 1 -19.18 -8.81 21.63
N PRO A 2 -18.62 -9.27 20.50
CA PRO A 2 -17.91 -10.54 20.47
C PRO A 2 -16.50 -10.35 21.07
N ASN A 3 -16.13 -11.23 21.99
CA ASN A 3 -14.78 -11.52 22.51
C ASN A 3 -13.87 -10.35 22.95
N ASP A 4 -13.99 -9.90 24.21
CA ASP A 4 -12.96 -9.33 25.10
C ASP A 4 -11.85 -8.38 24.58
N ASN A 5 -11.95 -7.79 23.38
CA ASN A 5 -10.94 -6.88 22.82
C ASN A 5 -9.52 -7.48 22.72
N LYS A 6 -9.41 -8.82 22.68
CA LYS A 6 -8.12 -9.52 22.61
C LYS A 6 -7.69 -9.68 21.14
N PRO A 7 -6.41 -9.41 20.79
CA PRO A 7 -5.91 -9.61 19.43
C PRO A 7 -6.08 -11.06 18.96
N ARG A 8 -6.33 -11.24 17.66
CA ARG A 8 -6.37 -12.57 17.03
C ARG A 8 -4.97 -13.08 16.71
N ALA A 9 -4.72 -14.34 17.05
CA ALA A 9 -3.54 -15.06 16.64
C ALA A 9 -3.79 -15.85 15.34
N ARG A 10 -2.77 -15.98 14.48
CA ARG A 10 -2.85 -16.91 13.34
C ARG A 10 -2.82 -18.37 13.81
N GLN A 11 -3.36 -19.26 12.99
CA GLN A 11 -3.20 -20.68 13.21
C GLN A 11 -1.74 -21.11 12.93
N LYS A 12 -1.15 -21.85 13.88
CA LYS A 12 0.21 -22.41 13.76
C LYS A 12 0.11 -23.87 13.28
N THR A 13 0.61 -24.15 12.08
CA THR A 13 0.69 -25.51 11.52
C THR A 13 2.14 -25.98 11.54
N VAL A 14 2.49 -26.95 12.39
CA VAL A 14 3.88 -27.43 12.54
C VAL A 14 4.16 -28.63 11.64
N SER A 15 5.31 -28.64 10.95
CA SER A 15 5.80 -29.78 10.18
C SER A 15 7.19 -30.23 10.63
N SER A 16 7.50 -31.51 10.44
CA SER A 16 8.81 -32.10 10.78
C SER A 16 9.82 -31.89 9.65
N GLY A 17 11.10 -31.68 9.99
CA GLY A 17 12.20 -31.67 9.01
C GLY A 17 12.64 -30.28 8.55
N GLY A 18 12.57 -29.27 9.43
CA GLY A 18 13.13 -27.94 9.18
C GLY A 18 14.64 -27.99 8.91
N SER A 19 15.11 -27.15 7.99
CA SER A 19 16.54 -27.02 7.65
C SER A 19 17.36 -26.25 8.70
N GLY A 20 16.69 -25.60 9.66
CA GLY A 20 17.32 -24.76 10.69
C GLY A 20 17.68 -23.37 10.17
N ILE A 21 18.42 -22.62 10.98
CA ILE A 21 18.86 -21.25 10.65
C ILE A 21 20.34 -21.24 10.30
N HIS A 22 20.67 -20.76 9.11
CA HIS A 22 22.03 -20.40 8.74
C HIS A 22 22.06 -19.19 7.82
N ARG A 23 22.91 -18.22 8.14
CA ARG A 23 23.19 -17.08 7.25
C ARG A 23 24.19 -17.50 6.18
N ARG A 24 24.06 -16.92 4.98
CA ARG A 24 24.93 -17.16 3.83
C ARG A 24 25.46 -15.86 3.25
N GLY A 25 26.70 -15.89 2.76
CA GLY A 25 27.33 -14.75 2.09
C GLY A 25 27.84 -13.68 3.05
N GLY A 26 28.23 -12.52 2.49
CA GLY A 26 28.52 -11.31 3.26
C GLY A 26 27.27 -10.45 3.46
N GLY A 27 27.39 -9.39 4.27
CA GLY A 27 26.34 -8.40 4.41
C GLY A 27 25.99 -7.76 3.07
N LEU A 28 24.70 -7.51 2.84
CA LEU A 28 24.19 -7.03 1.57
C LEU A 28 24.47 -5.53 1.35
N GLY A 29 24.64 -4.75 2.42
CA GLY A 29 24.85 -3.30 2.34
C GLY A 29 23.64 -2.54 1.82
N THR A 30 22.44 -3.13 1.92
CA THR A 30 21.19 -2.61 1.36
C THR A 30 20.26 -2.03 2.43
N GLY A 31 20.73 -1.96 3.68
CA GLY A 31 19.94 -1.49 4.81
C GLY A 31 18.87 -2.50 5.27
N PRO A 32 18.20 -2.22 6.41
CA PRO A 32 17.33 -3.18 7.09
C PRO A 32 16.11 -3.56 6.27
N VAL A 33 15.67 -4.81 6.42
CA VAL A 33 14.50 -5.37 5.73
C VAL A 33 13.29 -5.58 6.66
N GLY A 34 13.46 -5.50 7.98
CA GLY A 34 12.35 -5.56 8.91
C GLY A 34 11.61 -4.25 9.08
N SER A 35 10.53 -4.27 9.88
CA SER A 35 9.60 -3.15 10.14
C SER A 35 10.20 -1.83 10.71
N GLY A 36 11.53 -1.72 10.75
CA GLY A 36 12.30 -0.50 10.99
C GLY A 36 12.85 0.20 9.74
N SER A 37 12.56 -0.25 8.51
CA SER A 37 13.11 0.35 7.28
C SER A 37 12.69 1.83 7.09
N GLY A 38 13.65 2.65 6.66
CA GLY A 38 13.60 4.12 6.69
C GLY A 38 14.66 4.73 7.61
N GLY A 39 15.90 4.24 7.57
CA GLY A 39 17.00 4.86 8.28
C GLY A 39 17.37 6.20 7.65
N SER A 40 17.46 7.26 8.46
CA SER A 40 18.14 8.50 8.08
C SER A 40 19.65 8.26 8.20
N TYR A 41 20.37 8.28 7.08
CA TYR A 41 21.82 8.26 7.09
C TYR A 41 22.35 9.62 7.57
N SER A 42 22.92 9.66 8.77
CA SER A 42 23.83 10.73 9.16
C SER A 42 25.09 10.63 8.30
N SER A 43 25.23 11.53 7.32
CA SER A 43 26.45 11.68 6.54
C SER A 43 27.55 12.30 7.41
N GLY A 44 28.19 11.47 8.22
CA GLY A 44 29.45 11.80 8.89
C GLY A 44 30.56 11.97 7.86
N GLY A 45 30.86 13.22 7.49
CA GLY A 45 31.95 13.57 6.59
C GLY A 45 33.31 13.13 7.14
N GLY A 46 33.78 11.96 6.67
CA GLY A 46 35.12 11.44 6.90
C GLY A 46 35.87 11.30 5.58
N VAL A 47 36.60 12.34 5.18
CA VAL A 47 37.49 12.31 4.02
C VAL A 47 38.63 11.32 4.31
N SER A 48 38.65 10.18 3.62
CA SER A 48 39.86 9.36 3.49
C SER A 48 40.26 9.26 2.01
N LYS A 49 41.48 9.73 1.74
CA LYS A 49 42.12 9.73 0.42
C LYS A 49 42.74 8.36 0.14
N GLY A 50 42.61 7.91 -1.11
CA GLY A 50 43.54 6.98 -1.77
C GLY A 50 42.80 5.84 -2.48
N ALA A 51 43.14 5.39 -3.68
CA ALA A 51 44.10 5.83 -4.69
C ALA A 51 43.62 5.25 -6.04
N ILE A 52 43.95 5.94 -7.12
CA ILE A 52 43.61 5.61 -8.50
C ILE A 52 44.43 4.40 -8.99
N GLY A 53 43.77 3.45 -9.66
CA GLY A 53 44.35 2.45 -10.56
C GLY A 53 43.25 1.47 -10.99
N GLY A 54 42.79 1.36 -12.25
CA GLY A 54 43.52 1.44 -13.51
C GLY A 54 43.89 0.02 -13.95
N GLY A 55 43.03 -0.66 -14.72
CA GLY A 55 43.36 -1.98 -15.28
C GLY A 55 42.18 -2.73 -15.90
N SER A 56 42.04 -2.60 -17.22
CA SER A 56 41.20 -3.40 -18.11
C SER A 56 41.97 -4.62 -18.68
N ILE A 57 41.24 -5.52 -19.37
CA ILE A 57 41.65 -6.71 -20.17
C ILE A 57 41.62 -8.03 -19.35
N GLY A 58 40.99 -9.15 -19.75
CA GLY A 58 40.21 -9.53 -20.95
C GLY A 58 40.16 -11.07 -21.15
N LEU A 59 39.09 -11.56 -21.81
CA LEU A 59 39.00 -12.79 -22.66
C LEU A 59 39.03 -14.18 -21.94
N ILE A 60 38.18 -15.19 -22.20
CA ILE A 60 37.96 -15.98 -23.45
C ILE A 60 36.62 -16.76 -23.40
N ALA A 61 36.05 -16.96 -24.60
CA ALA A 61 34.78 -17.61 -24.96
C ALA A 61 34.86 -19.13 -25.27
N ILE A 62 33.70 -19.66 -25.73
CA ILE A 62 33.41 -20.92 -26.51
C ILE A 62 32.75 -22.00 -25.64
N ILE A 63 31.50 -22.47 -25.90
CA ILE A 63 31.06 -23.29 -27.05
C ILE A 63 29.63 -22.93 -27.53
N ALA A 64 29.46 -22.90 -28.85
CA ALA A 64 28.20 -22.89 -29.58
C ALA A 64 27.96 -24.25 -30.29
N VAL A 65 26.71 -24.42 -30.77
CA VAL A 65 26.18 -25.37 -31.79
C VAL A 65 25.40 -26.57 -31.24
N ILE A 66 24.07 -26.53 -31.39
CA ILE A 66 23.30 -27.36 -32.34
C ILE A 66 22.10 -26.54 -32.84
N ILE A 67 21.98 -26.43 -34.17
CA ILE A 67 20.91 -25.81 -34.95
C ILE A 67 20.16 -26.95 -35.69
N LYS A 68 18.85 -26.75 -35.89
CA LYS A 68 17.93 -27.39 -36.87
C LYS A 68 17.37 -28.78 -36.56
N LEU A 69 16.05 -28.78 -36.30
CA LEU A 69 14.98 -29.72 -36.69
C LEU A 69 13.73 -29.15 -35.97
N PHE A 70 12.73 -28.49 -36.54
CA PHE A 70 12.11 -28.53 -37.86
C PHE A 70 11.46 -27.17 -38.15
N GLY A 71 11.54 -26.71 -39.39
CA GLY A 71 10.58 -25.77 -39.95
C GLY A 71 9.69 -26.51 -40.95
N GLY A 72 8.40 -26.17 -40.97
CA GLY A 72 7.61 -26.28 -42.19
C GLY A 72 6.17 -26.78 -42.05
N SER A 73 5.29 -26.00 -42.68
CA SER A 73 3.95 -26.31 -43.21
C SER A 73 2.75 -26.22 -42.27
N GLY A 74 1.81 -25.36 -42.68
CA GLY A 74 0.50 -25.20 -42.06
C GLY A 74 -0.49 -26.27 -42.49
N ALA A 75 -1.52 -26.44 -41.66
CA ALA A 75 -2.81 -26.98 -42.05
C ALA A 75 -3.84 -26.52 -41.02
N SER A 76 -4.91 -25.92 -41.53
CA SER A 76 -6.22 -25.81 -40.87
C SER A 76 -6.68 -27.18 -40.36
N SER A 77 -7.19 -27.27 -39.13
CA SER A 77 -8.40 -28.03 -38.81
C SER A 77 -8.77 -27.95 -37.31
N ASN A 78 -10.02 -27.53 -37.09
CA ASN A 78 -11.00 -28.08 -36.15
C ASN A 78 -10.57 -28.37 -34.71
N VAL A 79 -11.07 -27.51 -33.82
CA VAL A 79 -11.26 -27.75 -32.38
C VAL A 79 -12.18 -28.96 -32.18
N PRO A 80 -11.76 -30.01 -31.46
CA PRO A 80 -12.68 -30.99 -30.91
C PRO A 80 -13.19 -30.52 -29.54
N GLU A 81 -14.51 -30.40 -29.43
CA GLU A 81 -15.23 -30.37 -28.16
C GLU A 81 -14.86 -31.58 -27.30
N GLY A 82 -14.65 -31.34 -26.00
CA GLY A 82 -14.60 -32.40 -25.00
C GLY A 82 -13.41 -32.31 -24.06
N TYR A 83 -13.42 -31.36 -23.12
CA TYR A 83 -12.69 -31.51 -21.87
C TYR A 83 -13.63 -31.28 -20.69
N GLY A 84 -13.63 -32.28 -19.81
CA GLY A 84 -14.51 -32.41 -18.68
C GLY A 84 -14.30 -31.34 -17.62
N GLN A 85 -15.41 -31.07 -16.96
CA GLN A 85 -15.61 -30.27 -15.77
C GLN A 85 -14.61 -30.67 -14.67
N GLY A 86 -13.51 -29.92 -14.59
CA GLY A 86 -12.66 -29.86 -13.39
C GLY A 86 -13.25 -28.81 -12.45
N SER A 87 -13.34 -29.18 -11.17
CA SER A 87 -13.88 -28.39 -10.05
C SER A 87 -13.31 -26.96 -10.04
N GLY A 88 -14.12 -26.00 -10.48
CA GLY A 88 -13.76 -24.58 -10.54
C GLY A 88 -13.67 -23.94 -9.16
N ASN A 89 -12.53 -23.30 -8.88
CA ASN A 89 -12.32 -22.44 -7.73
C ASN A 89 -13.22 -21.20 -7.82
N ASN A 90 -14.31 -21.17 -7.05
CA ASN A 90 -15.13 -19.97 -6.90
C ASN A 90 -14.56 -19.09 -5.77
N TYR A 91 -13.61 -18.22 -6.11
CA TYR A 91 -13.36 -16.98 -5.38
C TYR A 91 -14.45 -15.99 -5.81
N MET A 92 -15.61 -16.00 -5.15
CA MET A 92 -16.66 -15.04 -5.48
C MET A 92 -16.27 -13.66 -4.93
N ALA A 93 -15.83 -12.77 -5.82
CA ALA A 93 -15.76 -11.33 -5.60
C ALA A 93 -17.10 -10.78 -5.08
N SER A 94 -17.13 -9.53 -4.60
CA SER A 94 -18.39 -8.91 -4.23
C SER A 94 -19.39 -9.01 -5.39
N THR A 95 -20.64 -9.37 -5.07
CA THR A 95 -21.67 -9.65 -6.06
C THR A 95 -21.84 -8.45 -6.97
N ALA A 96 -21.76 -8.64 -8.28
CA ALA A 96 -21.96 -7.56 -9.24
C ALA A 96 -23.36 -6.96 -9.05
N GLY A 97 -23.41 -5.74 -8.48
CA GLY A 97 -24.64 -4.98 -8.34
C GLY A 97 -25.06 -4.31 -9.66
N GLU A 98 -26.23 -3.70 -9.65
CA GLU A 98 -26.62 -2.70 -10.65
C GLU A 98 -25.94 -1.37 -10.36
N VAL A 99 -25.74 -0.54 -11.39
CA VAL A 99 -25.26 0.83 -11.22
C VAL A 99 -26.32 1.71 -10.53
N ASP A 100 -25.90 2.59 -9.63
CA ASP A 100 -26.76 3.64 -9.12
C ASP A 100 -26.89 4.75 -10.17
N ARG A 101 -28.12 5.02 -10.60
CA ARG A 101 -28.45 6.07 -11.59
C ARG A 101 -29.05 7.31 -10.96
N THR A 102 -29.25 7.32 -9.64
CA THR A 102 -29.76 8.50 -8.94
C THR A 102 -28.69 9.57 -8.91
N VAL A 103 -29.12 10.84 -8.96
CA VAL A 103 -28.24 12.00 -8.80
C VAL A 103 -28.83 12.91 -7.74
N ALA A 104 -28.02 13.29 -6.75
CA ALA A 104 -28.48 14.19 -5.70
C ALA A 104 -28.90 15.55 -6.28
N ALA A 105 -30.00 16.10 -5.77
CA ALA A 105 -30.47 17.42 -6.17
C ALA A 105 -29.42 18.49 -5.83
N GLY A 106 -29.22 19.45 -6.73
CA GLY A 106 -28.22 20.51 -6.60
C GLY A 106 -26.85 20.17 -7.19
N SER A 107 -26.61 18.92 -7.58
CA SER A 107 -25.40 18.53 -8.31
C SER A 107 -25.36 19.24 -9.67
N ARG A 108 -24.17 19.65 -10.11
CA ARG A 108 -24.02 20.36 -11.38
C ARG A 108 -24.40 19.45 -12.56
N GLU A 109 -24.91 20.05 -13.64
CA GLU A 109 -25.15 19.36 -14.91
C GLU A 109 -23.83 18.81 -15.49
N LYS A 110 -23.87 17.63 -16.11
CA LYS A 110 -22.66 17.02 -16.72
C LYS A 110 -22.05 17.90 -17.82
N TYR A 111 -20.73 17.92 -17.91
CA TYR A 111 -20.00 18.63 -18.98
C TYR A 111 -20.25 17.95 -20.32
N THR A 112 -20.30 16.63 -20.32
CA THR A 112 -20.50 15.80 -21.51
C THR A 112 -21.99 15.60 -21.76
N VAL A 113 -22.40 15.86 -23.00
CA VAL A 113 -23.76 15.66 -23.47
C VAL A 113 -23.74 14.67 -24.63
N LEU A 114 -24.21 13.46 -24.36
CA LEU A 114 -24.29 12.38 -25.35
C LEU A 114 -25.29 12.74 -26.46
N LYS A 115 -24.89 12.55 -27.71
CA LYS A 115 -25.75 12.72 -28.89
C LYS A 115 -26.78 11.60 -29.04
N GLY A 116 -26.46 10.40 -28.56
CA GLY A 116 -27.30 9.22 -28.68
C GLY A 116 -27.13 8.46 -30.00
N ASP A 117 -27.74 7.27 -30.06
CA ASP A 117 -27.75 6.35 -31.21
C ASP A 117 -26.36 5.87 -31.69
N GLY A 118 -25.34 5.83 -30.82
CA GLY A 118 -23.98 5.43 -31.19
C GLY A 118 -23.29 6.42 -32.14
N LYS A 119 -23.67 7.71 -32.09
CA LYS A 119 -23.16 8.77 -32.98
C LYS A 119 -22.09 9.65 -32.33
N ASP A 120 -21.84 9.48 -31.04
CA ASP A 120 -20.82 10.21 -30.33
C ASP A 120 -19.43 9.85 -30.86
N LYS A 121 -18.60 10.86 -31.08
CA LYS A 121 -17.16 10.67 -31.26
C LYS A 121 -16.48 10.65 -29.91
N VAL A 122 -15.63 9.66 -29.67
CA VAL A 122 -14.92 9.44 -28.42
C VAL A 122 -13.42 9.54 -28.65
N THR A 123 -12.73 10.30 -27.80
CA THR A 123 -11.26 10.30 -27.77
C THR A 123 -10.77 9.89 -26.39
N PHE A 124 -10.09 8.76 -26.32
CA PHE A 124 -9.33 8.33 -25.16
C PHE A 124 -7.92 8.90 -25.23
N MET A 125 -7.56 9.73 -24.26
CA MET A 125 -6.21 10.24 -24.04
C MET A 125 -5.55 9.35 -22.98
N VAL A 126 -4.65 8.46 -23.39
CA VAL A 126 -3.94 7.58 -22.46
C VAL A 126 -2.55 8.16 -22.22
N TYR A 127 -2.29 8.61 -20.99
CA TYR A 127 -0.99 9.10 -20.58
C TYR A 127 -0.24 7.97 -19.88
N MET A 128 0.71 7.37 -20.61
CA MET A 128 1.35 6.11 -20.24
C MET A 128 2.80 6.34 -19.84
N CYS A 129 3.01 6.57 -18.55
CA CYS A 129 4.34 6.61 -17.96
C CYS A 129 4.78 5.16 -17.69
N GLY A 130 5.74 4.66 -18.48
CA GLY A 130 6.02 3.22 -18.52
C GLY A 130 6.76 2.67 -17.30
N THR A 131 7.64 3.48 -16.70
CA THR A 131 8.42 3.15 -15.48
C THR A 131 9.14 1.80 -15.50
N ASP A 132 9.44 1.26 -14.33
CA ASP A 132 9.88 -0.11 -14.14
C ASP A 132 8.78 -1.15 -14.41
N LEU A 133 7.50 -0.76 -14.35
CA LEU A 133 6.38 -1.64 -14.76
C LEU A 133 6.54 -2.09 -16.23
N GLU A 134 7.02 -1.20 -17.09
CA GLU A 134 7.36 -1.51 -18.47
C GLU A 134 8.76 -2.11 -18.60
N SER A 135 9.77 -1.45 -18.02
CA SER A 135 11.16 -1.84 -18.28
C SER A 135 11.51 -3.22 -17.75
N LYS A 136 10.93 -3.61 -16.60
CA LYS A 136 11.06 -4.95 -16.03
C LYS A 136 9.99 -5.90 -16.55
N HIS A 137 8.71 -5.54 -16.43
CA HIS A 137 7.59 -6.50 -16.57
C HIS A 137 6.82 -6.39 -17.89
N GLY A 138 6.95 -5.29 -18.64
CA GLY A 138 6.27 -5.10 -19.92
C GLY A 138 4.75 -4.86 -19.80
N MET A 139 4.28 -4.36 -18.66
CA MET A 139 2.85 -4.18 -18.37
C MET A 139 2.21 -3.17 -19.34
N ALA A 140 2.82 -2.00 -19.53
CA ALA A 140 2.34 -0.99 -20.48
C ALA A 140 2.27 -1.53 -21.92
N SER A 141 3.29 -2.29 -22.34
CA SER A 141 3.30 -2.99 -23.62
C SER A 141 2.20 -4.04 -23.77
N ASN A 142 1.73 -4.66 -22.68
CA ASN A 142 0.61 -5.61 -22.74
C ASN A 142 -0.72 -4.87 -22.89
N ASP A 143 -0.94 -3.80 -22.13
CA ASP A 143 -2.17 -2.99 -22.25
C ASP A 143 -2.29 -2.34 -23.64
N LEU A 144 -1.18 -1.88 -24.23
CA LEU A 144 -1.16 -1.41 -25.61
C LEU A 144 -1.60 -2.49 -26.61
N LYS A 145 -1.25 -3.76 -26.38
CA LYS A 145 -1.70 -4.87 -27.22
C LYS A 145 -3.18 -5.18 -27.00
N GLU A 146 -3.67 -5.09 -25.77
CA GLU A 146 -5.10 -5.24 -25.48
C GLU A 146 -5.94 -4.16 -26.16
N MET A 147 -5.53 -2.89 -26.02
CA MET A 147 -6.17 -1.78 -26.74
C MET A 147 -6.14 -2.00 -28.25
N ALA A 148 -5.01 -2.48 -28.80
CA ALA A 148 -4.88 -2.76 -30.22
C ALA A 148 -5.70 -3.98 -30.69
N ALA A 149 -6.05 -4.91 -29.80
CA ALA A 149 -6.87 -6.06 -30.11
C ALA A 149 -8.37 -5.72 -30.22
N ALA A 150 -8.80 -4.57 -29.70
CA ALA A 150 -10.18 -4.11 -29.80
C ALA A 150 -10.54 -3.66 -31.23
N SER A 151 -11.79 -3.92 -31.62
CA SER A 151 -12.40 -3.49 -32.89
C SER A 151 -13.08 -2.13 -32.70
N LEU A 152 -12.30 -1.04 -32.76
CA LEU A 152 -12.70 0.31 -32.32
C LEU A 152 -13.74 1.02 -33.21
N GLY A 153 -13.87 0.59 -34.47
CA GLY A 153 -14.67 1.30 -35.47
C GLY A 153 -14.07 2.67 -35.82
N LYS A 154 -14.89 3.59 -36.34
CA LYS A 154 -14.43 4.90 -36.86
C LYS A 154 -14.70 6.09 -35.93
N ASN A 155 -15.47 5.86 -34.87
CA ASN A 155 -15.94 6.92 -33.97
C ASN A 155 -15.13 6.97 -32.66
N ILE A 156 -14.14 6.08 -32.49
CA ILE A 156 -13.26 6.02 -31.31
C ILE A 156 -11.83 6.28 -31.78
N ASP A 157 -11.17 7.25 -31.16
CA ASP A 157 -9.75 7.50 -31.28
C ASP A 157 -9.07 7.20 -29.93
N ILE A 158 -8.08 6.31 -29.90
CA ILE A 158 -7.21 6.09 -28.72
C ILE A 158 -5.85 6.67 -29.03
N ILE A 159 -5.50 7.74 -28.32
CA ILE A 159 -4.24 8.46 -28.47
C ILE A 159 -3.41 8.24 -27.20
N VAL A 160 -2.18 7.79 -27.35
CA VAL A 160 -1.30 7.41 -26.23
C VAL A 160 -0.04 8.24 -26.25
N MET A 161 0.31 8.88 -25.13
CA MET A 161 1.65 9.42 -24.92
C MET A 161 2.48 8.41 -24.13
N THR A 162 3.67 8.10 -24.63
CA THR A 162 4.60 7.12 -24.05
C THR A 162 5.87 7.82 -23.59
N GLY A 163 6.41 7.40 -22.44
CA GLY A 163 7.67 7.91 -21.88
C GLY A 163 8.00 7.26 -20.53
N GLY A 164 8.99 7.79 -19.82
CA GLY A 164 9.20 7.50 -18.39
C GLY A 164 9.83 6.16 -17.99
N CYS A 165 10.23 5.29 -18.94
CA CYS A 165 10.89 4.01 -18.64
C CYS A 165 12.30 3.91 -19.24
N LYS A 166 13.16 3.06 -18.65
CA LYS A 166 14.49 2.78 -19.21
C LYS A 166 14.46 1.94 -20.47
N GLN A 167 13.41 1.15 -20.69
CA GLN A 167 13.28 0.28 -21.87
C GLN A 167 11.81 -0.07 -22.11
N TRP A 168 11.38 -0.04 -23.38
CA TRP A 168 10.10 -0.63 -23.81
C TRP A 168 10.31 -2.06 -24.33
N LYS A 169 9.34 -2.96 -24.08
CA LYS A 169 9.27 -4.30 -24.68
C LYS A 169 8.76 -4.26 -26.12
N ILE A 170 8.00 -3.24 -26.50
CA ILE A 170 7.68 -2.95 -27.90
C ILE A 170 8.85 -2.15 -28.51
N ASN A 171 9.66 -2.83 -29.34
CA ASN A 171 10.88 -2.27 -29.94
C ASN A 171 10.69 -0.98 -30.77
N SER A 172 9.47 -0.67 -31.21
CA SER A 172 9.17 0.54 -32.00
C SER A 172 8.92 1.79 -31.14
N ILE A 173 8.87 1.66 -29.82
CA ILE A 173 8.67 2.78 -28.89
C ILE A 173 10.03 3.23 -28.35
N SER A 174 10.30 4.53 -28.43
CA SER A 174 11.54 5.12 -27.95
C SER A 174 11.55 5.20 -26.43
N ASN A 175 12.66 4.80 -25.83
CA ASN A 175 13.00 5.11 -24.44
C ASN A 175 13.84 6.39 -24.32
N SER A 176 14.14 7.09 -25.43
CA SER A 176 15.00 8.29 -25.41
C SER A 176 14.23 9.59 -25.27
N VAL A 177 13.09 9.70 -25.95
CA VAL A 177 12.17 10.85 -25.97
C VAL A 177 10.75 10.37 -25.71
N ASN A 178 9.87 11.26 -25.26
CA ASN A 178 8.44 10.98 -25.17
C ASN A 178 7.83 11.02 -26.57
N GLN A 179 6.83 10.19 -26.85
CA GLN A 179 6.23 10.03 -28.18
C GLN A 179 4.71 9.90 -28.10
N ILE A 180 4.01 10.29 -29.16
CA ILE A 180 2.55 10.14 -29.26
C ILE A 180 2.19 9.13 -30.35
N TYR A 181 1.31 8.18 -30.01
CA TYR A 181 0.81 7.14 -30.88
C TYR A 181 -0.72 7.19 -30.98
N LYS A 182 -1.25 6.67 -32.09
CA LYS A 182 -2.64 6.23 -32.20
C LYS A 182 -2.71 4.72 -32.20
N VAL A 183 -3.62 4.15 -31.41
CA VAL A 183 -3.91 2.72 -31.42
C VAL A 183 -5.02 2.44 -32.43
N SER A 184 -4.82 1.45 -33.31
CA SER A 184 -5.82 1.04 -34.30
C SER A 184 -5.61 -0.39 -34.79
N ASP A 185 -6.66 -1.22 -34.80
CA ASP A 185 -6.76 -2.53 -35.47
C ASP A 185 -5.43 -3.33 -35.52
N GLY A 186 -4.90 -3.66 -34.35
CA GLY A 186 -3.69 -4.46 -34.17
C GLY A 186 -2.36 -3.71 -34.35
N LYS A 187 -2.38 -2.38 -34.43
CA LYS A 187 -1.20 -1.54 -34.71
C LYS A 187 -1.12 -0.31 -33.80
N LEU A 188 0.12 0.15 -33.63
CA LEU A 188 0.47 1.45 -33.07
C LEU A 188 1.01 2.34 -34.19
N GLU A 189 0.30 3.41 -34.53
CA GLU A 189 0.71 4.41 -35.50
C GLU A 189 1.42 5.56 -34.78
N LEU A 190 2.69 5.80 -35.11
CA LEU A 190 3.44 6.94 -34.55
C LEU A 190 2.91 8.25 -35.16
N LEU A 191 2.43 9.15 -34.30
CA LEU A 191 1.90 10.46 -34.69
C LEU A 191 2.91 11.58 -34.47
N GLU A 192 3.59 11.58 -33.31
CA GLU A 192 4.64 12.52 -32.97
C GLU A 192 5.87 11.77 -32.46
N ALA A 193 6.99 11.97 -33.15
CA ALA A 193 8.22 11.21 -32.94
C ALA A 193 9.08 11.77 -31.80
N ASP A 194 8.89 13.04 -31.43
CA ASP A 194 9.67 13.71 -30.38
C ASP A 194 8.84 14.78 -29.65
N MET A 195 8.37 14.44 -28.46
CA MET A 195 7.75 15.37 -27.50
C MET A 195 8.73 15.89 -26.45
N GLY A 196 10.05 15.67 -26.65
CA GLY A 196 11.11 16.02 -25.73
C GLY A 196 11.39 14.96 -24.67
N THR A 197 12.27 15.28 -23.72
CA THR A 197 12.79 14.35 -22.71
C THR A 197 12.38 14.69 -21.28
N LYS A 198 11.46 15.66 -21.12
CA LYS A 198 10.96 16.07 -19.81
C LYS A 198 10.32 14.88 -19.10
N ALA A 199 10.41 14.86 -17.77
CA ALA A 199 9.81 13.83 -16.96
C ALA A 199 8.31 13.68 -17.26
N MET A 200 7.81 12.46 -17.36
CA MET A 200 6.36 12.22 -17.52
C MET A 200 5.56 12.73 -16.31
N THR A 201 6.21 12.90 -15.14
CA THR A 201 5.61 13.52 -13.95
C THR A 201 5.62 15.05 -13.97
N ASP A 202 6.22 15.71 -14.97
CA ASP A 202 6.12 17.17 -15.16
C ASP A 202 4.71 17.53 -15.67
N PHE A 203 3.94 18.30 -14.89
CA PHE A 203 2.58 18.73 -15.23
C PHE A 203 2.45 19.35 -16.63
N SER A 204 3.51 19.98 -17.13
CA SER A 204 3.51 20.62 -18.44
C SER A 204 3.45 19.61 -19.59
N ASN A 205 4.01 18.40 -19.43
CA ASN A 205 3.90 17.33 -20.42
C ASN A 205 2.45 16.83 -20.56
N LEU A 206 1.78 16.55 -19.43
CA LEU A 206 0.38 16.15 -19.43
C LEU A 206 -0.51 17.26 -20.05
N SER A 207 -0.28 18.53 -19.68
CA SER A 207 -1.03 19.64 -20.27
C SER A 207 -0.81 19.77 -21.79
N ALA A 208 0.41 19.53 -22.27
CA ALA A 208 0.75 19.59 -23.68
C ALA A 208 0.11 18.44 -24.46
N PHE A 209 0.07 17.25 -23.87
CA PHE A 209 -0.60 16.09 -24.43
C PHE A 209 -2.11 16.30 -24.58
N ILE A 210 -2.78 16.79 -23.52
CA ILE A 210 -4.22 17.09 -23.56
C ILE A 210 -4.53 18.09 -24.68
N LYS A 211 -3.73 19.16 -24.81
CA LYS A 211 -3.86 20.15 -25.90
C LYS A 211 -3.65 19.55 -27.28
N TYR A 212 -2.66 18.66 -27.41
CA TYR A 212 -2.39 17.96 -28.66
C TYR A 212 -3.61 17.13 -29.07
N CYS A 213 -4.17 16.34 -28.16
CA CYS A 213 -5.36 15.52 -28.42
C CYS A 213 -6.57 16.39 -28.77
N ALA A 214 -6.88 17.41 -27.98
CA ALA A 214 -8.01 18.31 -28.22
C ALA A 214 -7.94 19.02 -29.58
N LYS A 215 -6.74 19.38 -30.03
CA LYS A 215 -6.52 20.04 -31.32
C LYS A 215 -6.70 19.09 -32.50
N ASN A 216 -6.15 17.88 -32.41
CA ASN A 216 -6.03 16.97 -33.55
C ASN A 216 -7.16 15.93 -33.62
N TYR A 217 -7.77 15.60 -32.49
CA TYR A 217 -8.82 14.60 -32.33
C TYR A 217 -10.00 15.19 -31.52
N PRO A 218 -10.72 16.18 -32.07
CA PRO A 218 -11.88 16.75 -31.40
C PRO A 218 -13.02 15.72 -31.31
N ALA A 219 -13.53 15.53 -30.10
CA ALA A 219 -14.55 14.54 -29.77
C ALA A 219 -15.76 15.16 -29.07
N ASP A 220 -16.87 14.43 -29.09
CA ASP A 220 -18.06 14.73 -28.30
C ASP A 220 -17.89 14.27 -26.85
N ARG A 221 -17.05 13.23 -26.66
CA ARG A 221 -16.68 12.64 -25.37
C ARG A 221 -15.16 12.55 -25.28
N ASN A 222 -14.57 13.23 -24.29
CA ASN A 222 -13.14 13.17 -24.04
C ASN A 222 -12.91 12.36 -22.77
N GLU A 223 -12.05 11.36 -22.86
CA GLU A 223 -11.66 10.49 -21.75
C GLU A 223 -10.17 10.66 -21.49
N LEU A 224 -9.76 10.66 -20.22
CA LEU A 224 -8.36 10.65 -19.84
C LEU A 224 -8.07 9.42 -18.99
N ILE A 225 -7.04 8.66 -19.34
CA ILE A 225 -6.54 7.55 -18.54
C ILE A 225 -5.09 7.86 -18.16
N LEU A 226 -4.83 7.89 -16.85
CA LEU A 226 -3.52 8.07 -16.26
C LEU A 226 -3.01 6.68 -15.86
N TRP A 227 -2.01 6.18 -16.59
CA TRP A 227 -1.44 4.84 -16.40
C TRP A 227 -0.06 4.97 -15.79
N ASP A 228 0.12 4.51 -14.55
CA ASP A 228 1.42 4.41 -13.85
C ASP A 228 1.25 3.77 -12.44
N HIS A 229 2.25 3.94 -11.57
CA HIS A 229 2.16 3.98 -10.12
C HIS A 229 1.20 5.06 -9.60
N GLY A 230 0.65 4.81 -8.43
CA GLY A 230 -0.01 5.85 -7.64
C GLY A 230 0.44 5.81 -6.19
N GLY A 231 0.32 6.94 -5.52
CA GLY A 231 0.78 7.16 -4.16
C GLY A 231 -0.27 7.86 -3.29
N GLY A 232 -1.53 7.77 -3.72
CA GLY A 232 -2.70 8.28 -3.01
C GLY A 232 -2.62 9.78 -2.71
N SER A 233 -3.26 10.18 -1.61
CA SER A 233 -3.44 11.59 -1.26
C SER A 233 -2.14 12.33 -0.91
N VAL A 234 -1.09 11.62 -0.50
CA VAL A 234 0.17 12.23 -0.03
C VAL A 234 1.21 12.34 -1.15
N SER A 235 1.34 11.31 -1.97
CA SER A 235 2.41 11.24 -3.00
C SER A 235 1.88 11.46 -4.42
N GLY A 236 0.57 11.43 -4.66
CA GLY A 236 -0.02 11.73 -5.96
C GLY A 236 0.20 10.64 -7.00
N TYR A 237 0.40 11.02 -8.26
CA TYR A 237 0.42 10.11 -9.41
C TYR A 237 1.80 10.04 -10.08
N GLY A 238 2.19 8.81 -10.40
CA GLY A 238 3.27 8.48 -11.32
C GLY A 238 4.69 8.66 -10.79
N TYR A 239 5.62 7.99 -11.48
CA TYR A 239 7.05 7.96 -11.22
C TYR A 239 7.77 7.93 -12.56
N ASP A 240 8.92 8.59 -12.73
CA ASP A 240 9.67 8.51 -14.00
C ASP A 240 11.03 7.84 -13.76
N GLU A 241 11.19 6.60 -14.24
CA GLU A 241 12.38 5.77 -14.00
C GLU A 241 13.67 6.40 -14.57
N LYS A 242 13.54 7.25 -15.59
CA LYS A 242 14.67 7.97 -16.19
C LYS A 242 14.97 9.29 -15.48
N ASN A 243 13.95 9.89 -14.88
CA ASN A 243 14.02 11.21 -14.24
C ASN A 243 13.64 11.11 -12.75
N LYS A 244 14.23 10.17 -12.01
CA LYS A 244 13.88 9.89 -10.61
C LYS A 244 13.82 11.14 -9.72
N SER A 245 14.73 12.10 -9.94
CA SER A 245 14.79 13.35 -9.18
C SER A 245 13.62 14.31 -9.42
N ALA A 246 12.78 14.07 -10.43
CA ALA A 246 11.58 14.86 -10.68
C ALA A 246 10.45 14.56 -9.68
N GLY A 247 10.52 13.42 -8.99
CA GLY A 247 9.48 12.96 -8.09
C GLY A 247 8.18 12.61 -8.82
N SER A 248 7.13 12.39 -8.04
CA SER A 248 5.77 12.13 -8.50
C SER A 248 5.00 13.43 -8.80
N MET A 249 3.91 13.32 -9.56
CA MET A 249 3.00 14.42 -9.81
C MET A 249 1.97 14.52 -8.67
N ASP A 250 2.19 15.44 -7.74
CA ASP A 250 1.22 15.73 -6.68
C ASP A 250 -0.14 16.22 -7.24
N LEU A 251 -1.18 16.20 -6.40
CA LEU A 251 -2.54 16.57 -6.82
C LEU A 251 -2.67 18.04 -7.28
N GLY A 252 -1.84 18.95 -6.75
CA GLY A 252 -1.82 20.35 -7.17
C GLY A 252 -1.25 20.52 -8.58
N ASN A 253 -0.17 19.81 -8.88
CA ASN A 253 0.42 19.74 -10.21
C ASN A 253 -0.50 19.01 -11.21
N LEU A 254 -1.20 17.96 -10.79
CA LEU A 254 -2.21 17.31 -11.61
C LEU A 254 -3.37 18.25 -11.95
N SER A 255 -3.93 18.95 -10.95
CA SER A 255 -4.96 19.98 -11.16
C SER A 255 -4.49 21.04 -12.16
N ARG A 256 -3.26 21.55 -11.97
CA ARG A 256 -2.64 22.52 -12.88
C ARG A 256 -2.49 21.98 -14.30
N ALA A 257 -2.14 20.70 -14.47
CA ALA A 257 -2.03 20.07 -15.79
C ALA A 257 -3.39 20.03 -16.50
N LEU A 258 -4.46 19.66 -15.78
CA LEU A 258 -5.82 19.56 -16.30
C LEU A 258 -6.40 20.95 -16.63
N GLU A 259 -6.22 21.92 -15.74
CA GLU A 259 -6.61 23.31 -15.97
C GLU A 259 -5.92 23.87 -17.22
N GLN A 260 -4.59 23.72 -17.30
CA GLN A 260 -3.84 24.20 -18.45
C GLN A 260 -4.15 23.43 -19.72
N GLY A 261 -4.46 22.13 -19.63
CA GLY A 261 -4.89 21.30 -20.75
C GLY A 261 -6.17 21.80 -21.41
N GLY A 262 -7.08 22.39 -20.61
CA GLY A 262 -8.24 23.14 -21.10
C GLY A 262 -9.36 22.27 -21.69
N VAL A 263 -9.41 20.99 -21.31
CA VAL A 263 -10.44 20.02 -21.71
C VAL A 263 -11.30 19.67 -20.49
N LYS A 264 -12.60 19.47 -20.71
CA LYS A 264 -13.49 18.81 -19.75
C LYS A 264 -13.69 17.36 -20.20
N PHE A 265 -13.61 16.45 -19.26
CA PHE A 265 -13.66 15.02 -19.50
C PHE A 265 -15.01 14.44 -19.09
N ASP A 266 -15.43 13.38 -19.78
CA ASP A 266 -16.56 12.56 -19.35
C ASP A 266 -16.12 11.68 -18.17
N MET A 267 -15.03 10.92 -18.34
CA MET A 267 -14.32 10.28 -17.25
C MET A 267 -12.82 10.57 -17.23
N VAL A 268 -12.28 10.64 -16.02
CA VAL A 268 -10.85 10.46 -15.75
C VAL A 268 -10.67 9.13 -15.03
N GLY A 269 -9.90 8.24 -15.65
CA GLY A 269 -9.51 6.96 -15.12
C GLY A 269 -8.09 6.99 -14.57
N PHE A 270 -7.89 6.43 -13.39
CA PHE A 270 -6.56 6.09 -12.88
C PHE A 270 -6.40 4.59 -12.96
N ASP A 271 -5.68 4.13 -13.98
CA ASP A 271 -5.09 2.79 -14.00
C ASP A 271 -3.74 2.91 -13.24
N ALA A 272 -3.89 3.24 -11.97
CA ALA A 272 -2.84 3.54 -11.00
C ALA A 272 -3.37 3.32 -9.56
N CYS A 273 -2.47 2.85 -8.69
CA CYS A 273 -2.75 2.50 -7.30
C CYS A 273 -3.29 3.67 -6.47
N LEU A 274 -4.20 3.39 -5.54
CA LEU A 274 -4.53 4.28 -4.41
C LEU A 274 -5.18 5.63 -4.78
N MET A 275 -5.58 5.85 -6.03
CA MET A 275 -6.08 7.15 -6.50
C MET A 275 -7.56 7.40 -6.22
N ALA A 276 -8.33 6.41 -5.77
CA ALA A 276 -9.73 6.60 -5.36
C ALA A 276 -9.81 7.26 -3.99
N THR A 277 -9.55 8.57 -3.95
CA THR A 277 -9.53 9.36 -2.73
C THR A 277 -10.52 10.53 -2.80
N ALA A 278 -10.97 10.99 -1.64
CA ALA A 278 -11.81 12.18 -1.54
C ALA A 278 -11.08 13.42 -2.09
N GLU A 279 -9.78 13.51 -1.83
CA GLU A 279 -8.88 14.53 -2.35
C GLU A 279 -8.86 14.55 -3.88
N THR A 280 -8.65 13.40 -4.50
CA THR A 280 -8.61 13.27 -5.97
C THR A 280 -9.98 13.60 -6.56
N SER A 281 -11.07 13.15 -5.91
CA SER A 281 -12.44 13.42 -6.34
C SER A 281 -12.76 14.93 -6.35
N LEU A 282 -12.40 15.64 -5.28
CA LEU A 282 -12.64 17.09 -5.19
C LEU A 282 -11.79 17.86 -6.19
N MET A 283 -10.52 17.46 -6.37
CA MET A 283 -9.64 18.05 -7.38
C MET A 283 -10.20 17.88 -8.80
N LEU A 284 -10.74 16.69 -9.12
CA LEU A 284 -11.27 16.39 -10.46
C LEU A 284 -12.65 16.98 -10.76
N ASN A 285 -13.43 17.40 -9.77
CA ASN A 285 -14.80 17.91 -9.98
C ASN A 285 -14.88 19.03 -11.03
N ASP A 286 -13.86 19.89 -11.06
CA ASP A 286 -13.82 20.99 -12.01
C ASP A 286 -13.37 20.52 -13.41
N HIS A 287 -12.89 19.30 -13.58
CA HIS A 287 -12.30 18.82 -14.83
C HIS A 287 -13.05 17.64 -15.47
N ALA A 288 -13.83 16.87 -14.71
CA ALA A 288 -14.49 15.68 -15.21
C ALA A 288 -15.92 15.47 -14.66
N ASP A 289 -16.69 14.60 -15.31
CA ASP A 289 -18.02 14.19 -14.85
C ASP A 289 -17.96 12.97 -13.92
N TYR A 290 -17.03 12.05 -14.18
CA TYR A 290 -16.82 10.82 -13.41
C TYR A 290 -15.33 10.54 -13.18
N MET A 291 -15.04 9.86 -12.07
CA MET A 291 -13.73 9.27 -11.79
C MET A 291 -13.86 7.75 -11.71
N ILE A 292 -12.88 7.03 -12.27
CA ILE A 292 -12.73 5.58 -12.08
C ILE A 292 -11.34 5.32 -11.51
N ALA A 293 -11.28 4.74 -10.31
CA ALA A 293 -10.02 4.54 -9.60
C ALA A 293 -10.11 3.45 -8.54
N SER A 294 -8.96 3.01 -8.04
CA SER A 294 -8.83 2.02 -6.95
C SER A 294 -8.47 2.67 -5.61
N GLU A 295 -9.07 2.19 -4.52
CA GLU A 295 -8.66 2.54 -3.15
C GLU A 295 -7.38 1.82 -2.72
N GLU A 296 -7.08 0.70 -3.37
CA GLU A 296 -5.96 -0.20 -3.07
C GLU A 296 -4.88 -0.11 -4.17
N THR A 297 -3.76 -0.79 -3.97
CA THR A 297 -2.86 -1.14 -5.07
C THR A 297 -3.57 -2.00 -6.12
N GLU A 298 -3.42 -1.67 -7.40
CA GLU A 298 -3.99 -2.45 -8.51
C GLU A 298 -3.04 -3.57 -8.93
N PRO A 299 -3.48 -4.84 -9.13
CA PRO A 299 -2.64 -5.90 -9.70
C PRO A 299 -1.95 -5.49 -11.00
N GLY A 300 -0.74 -6.01 -11.22
CA GLY A 300 0.10 -5.65 -12.37
C GLY A 300 -0.48 -5.96 -13.75
N ILE A 301 -1.60 -6.68 -13.83
CA ILE A 301 -2.35 -6.85 -15.08
C ILE A 301 -3.11 -5.59 -15.51
N GLY A 302 -3.25 -4.60 -14.63
CA GLY A 302 -3.96 -3.35 -14.92
C GLY A 302 -5.43 -3.56 -15.28
N TRP A 303 -6.03 -2.56 -15.92
CA TRP A 303 -7.38 -2.69 -16.48
C TRP A 303 -7.38 -3.60 -17.71
N TYR A 304 -8.44 -4.37 -17.93
CA TYR A 304 -8.56 -5.21 -19.13
C TYR A 304 -9.26 -4.45 -20.27
N TYR A 305 -8.49 -3.92 -21.23
CA TYR A 305 -8.97 -2.90 -22.18
C TYR A 305 -9.93 -3.45 -23.26
N THR A 306 -9.67 -4.67 -23.72
CA THR A 306 -10.25 -5.19 -24.99
C THR A 306 -11.78 -5.23 -24.99
N ASP A 307 -12.40 -5.72 -23.91
CA ASP A 307 -13.82 -6.08 -23.91
C ASP A 307 -14.74 -4.85 -23.83
N TRP A 308 -14.43 -3.90 -22.94
CA TRP A 308 -15.23 -2.68 -22.82
C TRP A 308 -15.02 -1.74 -24.00
N LEU A 309 -13.83 -1.72 -24.62
CA LEU A 309 -13.60 -1.01 -25.89
C LEU A 309 -14.47 -1.59 -27.02
N ASN A 310 -14.55 -2.92 -27.13
CA ASN A 310 -15.41 -3.59 -28.09
C ASN A 310 -16.90 -3.31 -27.84
N ALA A 311 -17.31 -3.16 -26.57
CA ALA A 311 -18.68 -2.83 -26.22
C ALA A 311 -19.01 -1.38 -26.58
N LEU A 312 -18.12 -0.43 -26.24
CA LEU A 312 -18.27 0.97 -26.58
C LEU A 312 -18.25 1.21 -28.10
N ALA A 313 -17.47 0.46 -28.87
CA ALA A 313 -17.46 0.55 -30.33
C ALA A 313 -18.82 0.19 -30.97
N LYS A 314 -19.65 -0.62 -30.29
CA LYS A 314 -21.01 -0.98 -30.73
C LYS A 314 -22.03 0.12 -30.40
N ASP A 315 -21.79 0.88 -29.35
CA ASP A 315 -22.61 2.00 -28.93
C ASP A 315 -21.75 3.08 -28.27
N THR A 316 -21.25 4.03 -29.06
CA THR A 316 -20.41 5.12 -28.53
C THR A 316 -21.18 6.10 -27.66
N SER A 317 -22.50 5.99 -27.63
CA SER A 317 -23.41 6.75 -26.77
C SER A 317 -23.74 6.01 -25.46
N MET A 318 -23.05 4.91 -25.15
CA MET A 318 -23.22 4.18 -23.89
C MET A 318 -23.00 5.13 -22.70
N PRO A 319 -23.91 5.16 -21.71
CA PRO A 319 -23.73 5.98 -20.51
C PRO A 319 -22.44 5.63 -19.77
N THR A 320 -21.74 6.64 -19.26
CA THR A 320 -20.42 6.51 -18.63
C THR A 320 -20.43 5.58 -17.42
N ILE A 321 -21.52 5.57 -16.63
CA ILE A 321 -21.65 4.64 -15.50
C ILE A 321 -21.77 3.17 -15.96
N ASP A 322 -22.35 2.91 -17.13
CA ASP A 322 -22.44 1.56 -17.70
C ASP A 322 -21.09 1.12 -18.26
N LEU A 323 -20.38 2.02 -18.94
CA LEU A 323 -19.00 1.80 -19.36
C LEU A 323 -18.08 1.53 -18.16
N GLY A 324 -18.17 2.37 -17.13
CA GLY A 324 -17.39 2.23 -15.90
C GLY A 324 -17.69 0.92 -15.17
N LYS A 325 -18.95 0.48 -15.15
CA LYS A 325 -19.31 -0.85 -14.65
C LYS A 325 -18.57 -1.97 -15.39
N MET A 326 -18.50 -1.90 -16.72
CA MET A 326 -17.79 -2.91 -17.52
C MET A 326 -16.27 -2.90 -17.24
N ILE A 327 -15.68 -1.71 -17.07
CA ILE A 327 -14.27 -1.57 -16.68
C ILE A 327 -14.05 -2.25 -15.31
N VAL A 328 -14.84 -1.88 -14.30
CA VAL A 328 -14.76 -2.44 -12.94
C VAL A 328 -14.98 -3.96 -12.93
N ASP A 329 -16.01 -4.45 -13.60
CA ASP A 329 -16.30 -5.89 -13.66
C ASP A 329 -15.17 -6.68 -14.29
N SER A 330 -14.72 -6.24 -15.48
CA SER A 330 -13.67 -6.94 -16.22
C SER A 330 -12.36 -6.97 -15.46
N TYR A 331 -11.97 -5.86 -14.81
CA TYR A 331 -10.79 -5.79 -13.96
C TYR A 331 -10.86 -6.79 -12.79
N ILE A 332 -11.94 -6.77 -12.00
CA ILE A 332 -12.08 -7.65 -10.83
C ILE A 332 -12.13 -9.13 -11.26
N GLU A 333 -12.83 -9.45 -12.35
CA GLU A 333 -12.95 -10.82 -12.84
C GLU A 333 -11.63 -11.36 -13.41
N LYS A 334 -10.87 -10.53 -14.13
CA LYS A 334 -9.55 -10.91 -14.64
C LYS A 334 -8.54 -11.06 -13.51
N CYS A 335 -8.54 -10.18 -12.52
CA CYS A 335 -7.70 -10.31 -11.34
C CYS A 335 -8.02 -11.59 -10.55
N ALA A 336 -9.30 -11.94 -10.39
CA ALA A 336 -9.68 -13.18 -9.72
C ALA A 336 -9.20 -14.44 -10.47
N GLN A 337 -9.05 -14.36 -11.80
CA GLN A 337 -8.57 -15.47 -12.64
C GLN A 337 -7.05 -15.55 -12.73
N GLN A 338 -6.38 -14.39 -12.81
CA GLN A 338 -4.96 -14.28 -13.15
C GLN A 338 -4.08 -13.86 -11.99
N CYS A 339 -4.64 -13.40 -10.87
CA CYS A 339 -3.92 -12.94 -9.68
C CYS A 339 -4.65 -13.38 -8.40
N PRO A 340 -4.97 -14.68 -8.23
CA PRO A 340 -5.81 -15.14 -7.15
C PRO A 340 -5.21 -14.81 -5.79
N GLY A 341 -6.00 -14.18 -4.93
CA GLY A 341 -5.57 -13.81 -3.58
C GLY A 341 -4.97 -12.42 -3.44
N GLN A 342 -4.75 -11.67 -4.55
CA GLN A 342 -4.48 -10.23 -4.47
C GLN A 342 -5.75 -9.45 -4.07
N GLY A 343 -5.58 -8.37 -3.31
CA GLY A 343 -6.66 -7.45 -2.98
C GLY A 343 -6.96 -6.56 -4.17
N THR A 344 -8.22 -6.35 -4.51
CA THR A 344 -8.64 -5.46 -5.59
C THR A 344 -9.84 -4.64 -5.17
N THR A 345 -9.84 -3.37 -5.54
CA THR A 345 -10.98 -2.46 -5.47
C THR A 345 -11.02 -1.64 -6.75
N LEU A 346 -12.20 -1.32 -7.26
CA LEU A 346 -12.36 -0.30 -8.29
C LEU A 346 -13.77 0.29 -8.21
N SER A 347 -13.86 1.61 -8.30
CA SER A 347 -15.12 2.33 -8.15
C SER A 347 -15.35 3.33 -9.27
N VAL A 348 -16.61 3.69 -9.49
CA VAL A 348 -17.06 4.78 -10.35
C VAL A 348 -17.70 5.84 -9.47
N VAL A 349 -17.12 7.04 -9.44
CA VAL A 349 -17.56 8.17 -8.60
C VAL A 349 -18.17 9.25 -9.47
N ASP A 350 -19.37 9.70 -9.13
CA ASP A 350 -19.98 10.91 -9.71
C ASP A 350 -19.40 12.15 -9.03
N LEU A 351 -18.55 12.88 -9.75
CA LEU A 351 -17.79 13.98 -9.17
C LEU A 351 -18.67 15.20 -8.84
N ALA A 352 -19.69 15.44 -9.66
CA ALA A 352 -20.63 16.55 -9.43
C ALA A 352 -21.50 16.31 -8.19
N GLU A 353 -21.93 15.07 -7.97
CA GLU A 353 -22.63 14.70 -6.74
C GLU A 353 -21.70 14.66 -5.53
N PHE A 354 -20.49 14.14 -5.69
CA PHE A 354 -19.50 14.10 -4.62
C PHE A 354 -19.22 15.51 -4.09
N ALA A 355 -18.90 16.45 -4.98
CA ALA A 355 -18.63 17.85 -4.61
C ALA A 355 -19.84 18.58 -4.02
N ASN A 356 -21.06 18.19 -4.37
CA ASN A 356 -22.29 18.76 -3.81
C ASN A 356 -22.62 18.20 -2.42
N THR A 357 -22.40 16.91 -2.19
CA THR A 357 -22.96 16.22 -1.02
C THR A 357 -21.97 15.90 0.08
N VAL A 358 -20.68 15.76 -0.24
CA VAL A 358 -19.64 15.28 0.70
C VAL A 358 -18.99 16.40 1.53
N PRO A 359 -18.57 17.56 0.98
CA PRO A 359 -17.77 18.55 1.71
C PRO A 359 -18.40 19.03 3.02
N ASP A 360 -19.69 19.41 3.00
CA ASP A 360 -20.40 19.86 4.20
C ASP A 360 -20.52 18.75 5.25
N LYS A 361 -20.66 17.48 4.82
CA LYS A 361 -20.73 16.33 5.73
C LYS A 361 -19.37 16.00 6.31
N LEU A 362 -18.31 16.15 5.51
CA LEU A 362 -16.93 16.02 5.96
C LEU A 362 -16.61 17.09 7.03
N GLY A 363 -17.04 18.33 6.83
CA GLY A 363 -16.93 19.38 7.85
C GLY A 363 -17.70 19.06 9.13
N GLY A 364 -18.91 18.49 9.02
CA GLY A 364 -19.69 18.02 10.17
C GLY A 364 -19.01 16.89 10.94
N PHE A 365 -18.51 15.88 10.23
CA PHE A 365 -17.72 14.78 10.78
C PHE A 365 -16.45 15.28 11.48
N SER A 366 -15.73 16.21 10.84
CA SER A 366 -14.51 16.78 11.41
C SER A 366 -14.78 17.51 12.74
N LYS A 367 -15.91 18.21 12.82
CA LYS A 367 -16.39 18.84 14.06
C LYS A 367 -16.78 17.83 15.14
N SER A 368 -17.37 16.69 14.76
CA SER A 368 -17.68 15.64 15.73
C SER A 368 -16.41 14.97 16.26
N VAL A 369 -15.43 14.69 15.40
CA VAL A 369 -14.11 14.17 15.81
C VAL A 369 -13.38 15.14 16.75
N THR A 370 -13.25 16.42 16.38
CA THR A 370 -12.62 17.43 17.25
C THR A 370 -13.37 17.61 18.58
N GLY A 371 -14.71 17.46 18.57
CA GLY A 371 -15.54 17.40 19.77
C GLY A 371 -15.17 16.22 20.68
N LEU A 372 -15.10 15.00 20.13
CA LEU A 372 -14.66 13.80 20.87
C LEU A 372 -13.27 13.99 21.49
N LEU A 373 -12.32 14.56 20.74
CA LEU A 373 -10.97 14.84 21.23
C LEU A 373 -10.98 15.84 22.40
N SER A 374 -11.77 16.92 22.26
CA SER A 374 -11.93 17.95 23.30
C SER A 374 -12.62 17.39 24.56
N ASP A 375 -13.50 16.41 24.40
CA ASP A 375 -14.21 15.70 25.48
C ASP A 375 -13.40 14.55 26.09
N LYS A 376 -12.08 14.48 25.80
CA LYS A 376 -11.15 13.45 26.31
C LYS A 376 -11.53 12.04 25.86
N GLN A 377 -12.03 11.89 24.63
CA GLN A 377 -12.38 10.60 24.02
C GLN A 377 -11.40 10.20 22.91
N TYR A 378 -10.10 10.52 23.06
CA TYR A 378 -9.07 10.16 22.08
C TYR A 378 -9.07 8.66 21.78
N LYS A 379 -9.14 7.79 22.80
CA LYS A 379 -9.24 6.34 22.63
C LYS A 379 -10.36 5.94 21.67
N THR A 380 -11.54 6.57 21.73
CA THR A 380 -12.65 6.27 20.81
C THR A 380 -12.29 6.56 19.35
N VAL A 381 -11.62 7.70 19.11
CA VAL A 381 -11.16 8.08 17.76
C VAL A 381 -10.04 7.16 17.29
N SER A 382 -9.10 6.80 18.18
CA SER A 382 -7.98 5.91 17.87
C SER A 382 -8.43 4.47 17.60
N ASP A 383 -9.33 3.92 18.43
CA ASP A 383 -9.93 2.60 18.21
C ASP A 383 -10.65 2.56 16.85
N ALA A 384 -11.41 3.62 16.51
CA ALA A 384 -12.10 3.73 15.23
C ALA A 384 -11.10 3.77 14.07
N ARG A 385 -10.07 4.63 14.15
CA ARG A 385 -9.00 4.72 13.14
C ARG A 385 -8.25 3.40 12.95
N TYR A 386 -7.96 2.69 14.03
CA TYR A 386 -7.24 1.42 13.99
C TYR A 386 -8.07 0.29 13.36
N THR A 387 -9.37 0.25 13.64
CA THR A 387 -10.28 -0.80 13.14
C THR A 387 -10.84 -0.54 11.74
N THR A 388 -10.66 0.67 11.23
CA THR A 388 -11.04 1.01 9.85
C THR A 388 -10.14 0.31 8.83
N ARG A 389 -10.73 -0.10 7.70
CA ARG A 389 -9.99 -0.57 6.53
C ARG A 389 -8.95 0.47 6.09
N GLU A 390 -7.68 0.08 6.16
CA GLU A 390 -6.56 0.82 5.60
C GLU A 390 -5.98 0.10 4.37
N PHE A 391 -5.47 0.87 3.43
CA PHE A 391 -4.91 0.40 2.17
C PHE A 391 -3.39 0.63 2.12
N ALA A 392 -2.65 -0.28 1.48
CA ALA A 392 -1.18 -0.26 1.39
C ALA A 392 -0.45 0.01 2.74
N ILE A 393 -0.87 -0.64 3.83
CA ILE A 393 -0.38 -0.43 5.22
C ILE A 393 1.16 -0.42 5.33
N SER A 394 1.85 -1.31 4.61
CA SER A 394 3.33 -1.39 4.64
C SER A 394 4.02 -0.09 4.21
N THR A 395 3.35 0.72 3.39
CA THR A 395 3.87 2.00 2.87
C THR A 395 3.64 3.18 3.82
N LYS A 396 2.83 3.00 4.86
CA LYS A 396 2.54 4.01 5.91
C LYS A 396 2.05 5.35 5.34
N ILE A 397 1.26 5.29 4.28
CA ILE A 397 0.59 6.46 3.71
C ILE A 397 -0.71 6.81 4.43
N ASP A 398 -1.12 6.00 5.43
CA ASP A 398 -2.26 6.28 6.32
C ASP A 398 -3.59 6.57 5.58
N GLN A 399 -3.85 5.82 4.51
CA GLN A 399 -5.04 5.97 3.67
C GLN A 399 -6.13 4.94 4.05
N VAL A 400 -7.28 5.43 4.49
CA VAL A 400 -8.37 4.62 5.04
C VAL A 400 -9.68 4.79 4.27
N ASP A 401 -10.54 3.77 4.27
CA ASP A 401 -11.88 3.87 3.69
C ASP A 401 -12.70 4.95 4.40
N LEU A 402 -13.18 5.96 3.64
CA LEU A 402 -13.82 7.13 4.22
C LEU A 402 -15.17 6.79 4.86
N ALA A 403 -15.94 5.89 4.25
CA ALA A 403 -17.26 5.55 4.76
C ALA A 403 -17.18 4.66 6.01
N ASP A 404 -16.23 3.73 6.05
CA ASP A 404 -15.95 2.84 7.17
C ASP A 404 -15.37 3.63 8.35
N LEU A 405 -14.41 4.54 8.14
CA LEU A 405 -13.97 5.49 9.16
C LEU A 405 -15.15 6.27 9.75
N SER A 406 -15.98 6.81 8.87
CA SER A 406 -17.11 7.65 9.26
C SER A 406 -18.12 6.87 10.12
N THR A 407 -18.38 5.61 9.79
CA THR A 407 -19.24 4.72 10.56
C THR A 407 -18.57 4.28 11.88
N ASN A 408 -17.29 3.91 11.87
CA ASN A 408 -16.57 3.42 13.05
C ASN A 408 -16.43 4.48 14.15
N ILE A 409 -16.37 5.76 13.79
CA ILE A 409 -16.38 6.88 14.76
C ILE A 409 -17.69 6.92 15.56
N GLY A 410 -18.79 6.36 15.06
CA GLY A 410 -20.03 6.17 15.82
C GLY A 410 -20.81 7.44 16.12
N THR A 411 -20.65 8.48 15.29
CA THR A 411 -21.39 9.76 15.42
C THR A 411 -22.47 9.90 14.35
N LYS A 412 -23.49 10.73 14.60
CA LYS A 412 -24.57 10.99 13.62
C LYS A 412 -24.02 11.67 12.36
N GLU A 413 -23.02 12.53 12.55
CA GLU A 413 -22.29 13.22 11.50
C GLU A 413 -21.48 12.22 10.65
N GLY A 414 -20.84 11.24 11.29
CA GLY A 414 -20.19 10.13 10.61
C GLY A 414 -21.14 9.30 9.75
N GLU A 415 -22.29 8.88 10.28
CA GLU A 415 -23.30 8.17 9.49
C GLU A 415 -23.83 9.00 8.30
N ALA A 416 -23.97 10.31 8.49
CA ALA A 416 -24.39 11.21 7.41
C ALA A 416 -23.32 11.34 6.31
N LEU A 417 -22.04 11.36 6.68
CA LEU A 417 -20.92 11.37 5.75
C LEU A 417 -20.80 10.04 4.99
N ALA A 418 -20.82 8.91 5.70
CA ALA A 418 -20.79 7.58 5.09
C ALA A 418 -21.90 7.41 4.05
N LYS A 419 -23.12 7.89 4.35
CA LYS A 419 -24.23 7.88 3.40
C LYS A 419 -24.00 8.77 2.18
N ALA A 420 -23.44 9.97 2.36
CA ALA A 420 -23.16 10.88 1.25
C ALA A 420 -22.10 10.29 0.30
N VAL A 421 -21.02 9.74 0.86
CA VAL A 421 -19.96 9.07 0.08
C VAL A 421 -20.54 7.90 -0.72
N LYS A 422 -21.28 7.00 -0.07
CA LYS A 422 -21.91 5.84 -0.73
C LYS A 422 -22.93 6.24 -1.81
N GLY A 423 -23.57 7.41 -1.70
CA GLY A 423 -24.48 7.93 -2.73
C GLY A 423 -23.75 8.47 -3.96
N ALA A 424 -22.60 9.10 -3.78
CA ALA A 424 -21.77 9.59 -4.88
C ALA A 424 -21.02 8.48 -5.63
N VAL A 425 -20.72 7.36 -4.96
CA VAL A 425 -20.15 6.15 -5.57
C VAL A 425 -21.24 5.39 -6.34
N LYS A 426 -21.24 5.49 -7.67
CA LYS A 426 -22.26 4.91 -8.56
C LYS A 426 -22.06 3.43 -8.83
N TYR A 427 -20.83 2.97 -8.69
CA TYR A 427 -20.50 1.57 -8.76
C TYR A 427 -19.24 1.28 -7.96
N ASN A 428 -19.19 0.14 -7.27
CA ASN A 428 -18.00 -0.30 -6.54
C ASN A 428 -17.96 -1.82 -6.53
N ARG A 429 -16.80 -2.40 -6.79
CA ARG A 429 -16.54 -3.84 -6.59
C ARG A 429 -15.19 -4.08 -5.96
N THR A 430 -15.11 -5.20 -5.25
CA THR A 430 -13.93 -5.61 -4.52
C THR A 430 -13.69 -7.11 -4.66
N SER A 431 -12.46 -7.58 -4.49
CA SER A 431 -12.17 -9.00 -4.32
C SER A 431 -12.72 -9.52 -2.99
N ALA A 432 -12.89 -10.84 -2.90
CA ALA A 432 -13.47 -11.51 -1.72
C ALA A 432 -12.73 -11.23 -0.41
N ASN A 433 -11.41 -11.01 -0.49
CA ASN A 433 -10.54 -10.72 0.65
C ASN A 433 -10.44 -9.22 0.98
N MET A 434 -11.29 -8.39 0.35
CA MET A 434 -11.32 -6.95 0.54
C MET A 434 -12.70 -6.52 1.04
N SER A 435 -12.89 -6.63 2.36
CA SER A 435 -14.09 -6.16 3.06
C SER A 435 -13.96 -4.70 3.47
N ASN A 436 -15.09 -4.04 3.75
CA ASN A 436 -15.17 -2.65 4.24
C ASN A 436 -14.47 -1.60 3.35
N ALA A 437 -14.38 -1.88 2.04
CA ALA A 437 -13.96 -0.94 1.01
C ALA A 437 -15.19 -0.50 0.19
N HIS A 438 -15.49 0.79 0.23
CA HIS A 438 -16.73 1.42 -0.21
C HIS A 438 -16.53 2.36 -1.41
N GLY A 439 -15.32 2.40 -1.97
CA GLY A 439 -15.00 3.01 -3.25
C GLY A 439 -14.32 4.37 -3.17
N VAL A 440 -14.18 4.97 -1.98
CA VAL A 440 -13.45 6.24 -1.78
C VAL A 440 -12.76 6.23 -0.42
N SER A 441 -11.44 6.40 -0.46
CA SER A 441 -10.58 6.53 0.71
C SER A 441 -10.26 7.99 1.05
N ILE A 442 -9.63 8.21 2.20
CA ILE A 442 -9.12 9.51 2.65
C ILE A 442 -7.84 9.29 3.48
N TYR A 443 -6.95 10.27 3.51
CA TYR A 443 -5.82 10.23 4.44
C TYR A 443 -6.26 10.58 5.87
N PHE A 444 -6.01 9.68 6.83
CA PHE A 444 -6.18 9.95 8.25
C PHE A 444 -4.97 9.39 9.03
N PRO A 445 -4.19 10.23 9.72
CA PRO A 445 -2.89 9.86 10.26
C PRO A 445 -2.95 8.75 11.31
N TYR A 446 -1.90 7.92 11.35
CA TYR A 446 -1.65 6.94 12.41
C TYR A 446 -0.17 6.49 12.49
N ARG A 447 0.40 6.02 11.38
CA ARG A 447 1.75 5.42 11.37
C ARG A 447 2.86 6.41 11.01
N ARG A 448 2.53 7.55 10.38
CA ARG A 448 3.54 8.50 9.89
C ARG A 448 3.12 9.96 10.06
N ALA A 449 3.28 10.46 11.29
CA ALA A 449 3.04 11.85 11.66
C ALA A 449 3.75 12.88 10.74
N SER A 450 4.92 12.56 10.18
CA SER A 450 5.68 13.43 9.28
C SER A 450 4.93 13.84 7.99
N TYR A 451 3.84 13.14 7.64
CA TYR A 451 3.04 13.43 6.45
C TYR A 451 1.86 14.37 6.71
N VAL A 452 1.53 14.66 7.97
CA VAL A 452 0.33 15.44 8.32
C VAL A 452 0.38 16.84 7.74
N ASP A 453 1.51 17.54 7.89
CA ASP A 453 1.64 18.91 7.38
C ASP A 453 1.62 18.95 5.85
N LYS A 454 2.24 17.97 5.19
CA LYS A 454 2.18 17.81 3.72
C LYS A 454 0.75 17.60 3.24
N ALA A 455 0.01 16.66 3.86
CA ALA A 455 -1.39 16.39 3.52
C ALA A 455 -2.26 17.64 3.71
N CYS A 456 -2.11 18.33 4.85
CA CYS A 456 -2.86 19.55 5.13
C CYS A 456 -2.57 20.70 4.14
N SER A 457 -1.32 20.82 3.68
CA SER A 457 -0.97 21.80 2.64
C SER A 457 -1.69 21.51 1.33
N THR A 458 -1.79 20.23 0.95
CA THR A 458 -2.55 19.81 -0.24
C THR A 458 -4.03 20.15 -0.10
N TYR A 459 -4.64 19.91 1.06
CA TYR A 459 -6.07 20.16 1.31
C TYR A 459 -6.49 21.62 1.09
N ASN A 460 -5.65 22.56 1.55
CA ASN A 460 -5.87 23.98 1.31
C ASN A 460 -5.87 24.33 -0.19
N THR A 461 -5.12 23.58 -1.01
CA THR A 461 -5.00 23.81 -2.46
C THR A 461 -6.22 23.27 -3.22
N ILE A 462 -6.80 22.15 -2.77
CA ILE A 462 -7.88 21.44 -3.48
C ILE A 462 -9.28 21.68 -2.90
N GLY A 463 -9.42 22.61 -1.95
CA GLY A 463 -10.71 23.05 -1.43
C GLY A 463 -11.35 22.13 -0.38
N ILE A 464 -10.55 21.31 0.30
CA ILE A 464 -11.02 20.57 1.49
C ILE A 464 -11.12 21.53 2.67
N ASP A 465 -12.21 21.42 3.42
CA ASP A 465 -12.51 22.30 4.56
C ASP A 465 -11.41 22.24 5.65
N GLY A 466 -11.11 23.40 6.22
CA GLY A 466 -10.06 23.54 7.24
C GLY A 466 -10.36 22.76 8.54
N GLU A 467 -11.62 22.42 8.81
CA GLU A 467 -11.99 21.62 9.98
C GLU A 467 -11.46 20.20 9.88
N TYR A 468 -11.36 19.62 8.68
CA TYR A 468 -10.76 18.30 8.51
C TYR A 468 -9.28 18.32 8.83
N SER A 469 -8.55 19.32 8.31
CA SER A 469 -7.14 19.54 8.63
C SER A 469 -6.93 19.71 10.14
N LYS A 470 -7.81 20.46 10.80
CA LYS A 470 -7.79 20.63 12.27
C LYS A 470 -8.02 19.31 13.00
N ALA A 471 -8.99 18.49 12.56
CA ALA A 471 -9.28 17.19 13.17
C ALA A 471 -8.07 16.25 13.12
N ILE A 472 -7.43 16.12 11.95
CA ILE A 472 -6.25 15.26 11.81
C ILE A 472 -5.03 15.79 12.56
N ARG A 473 -4.81 17.12 12.59
CA ARG A 473 -3.72 17.72 13.38
C ARG A 473 -3.92 17.50 14.88
N GLN A 474 -5.13 17.71 15.39
CA GLN A 474 -5.46 17.47 16.80
C GLN A 474 -5.33 15.99 17.19
N PHE A 475 -5.75 15.07 16.33
CA PHE A 475 -5.55 13.64 16.54
C PHE A 475 -4.07 13.28 16.61
N THR A 476 -3.29 13.72 15.63
CA THR A 476 -1.84 13.44 15.54
C THR A 476 -1.07 14.08 16.70
N SER A 477 -1.47 15.27 17.15
CA SER A 477 -0.85 15.90 18.32
C SER A 477 -1.02 15.06 19.59
N MET A 478 -2.22 14.51 19.81
CA MET A 478 -2.49 13.59 20.93
C MET A 478 -1.69 12.28 20.79
N GLU A 479 -1.65 11.70 19.59
CA GLU A 479 -0.85 10.51 19.27
C GLU A 479 0.64 10.72 19.55
N THR A 480 1.22 11.76 18.94
CA THR A 480 2.64 12.12 19.07
C THR A 480 2.99 12.42 20.53
N THR A 481 2.13 13.15 21.25
CA THR A 481 2.34 13.41 22.67
C THR A 481 2.28 12.12 23.48
N GLY A 482 1.35 11.21 23.15
CA GLY A 482 1.27 9.87 23.71
C GLY A 482 2.59 9.10 23.53
N GLN A 483 3.09 9.01 22.30
CA GLN A 483 4.37 8.36 21.97
C GLN A 483 5.59 8.96 22.67
N VAL A 484 5.64 10.29 22.82
CA VAL A 484 6.73 10.97 23.56
C VAL A 484 6.64 10.69 25.06
N ALA A 485 5.43 10.62 25.60
CA ALA A 485 5.17 10.52 27.02
C ALA A 485 5.15 9.09 27.54
N SER A 486 4.79 8.12 26.71
CA SER A 486 4.73 6.73 27.09
C SER A 486 6.08 6.08 26.84
N GLY A 487 6.66 5.48 27.89
CA GLY A 487 8.03 4.98 27.92
C GLY A 487 8.32 3.76 27.02
N GLY A 488 7.57 3.59 25.93
CA GLY A 488 7.78 2.54 24.95
C GLY A 488 9.04 2.80 24.10
N THR A 489 9.40 1.81 23.31
CA THR A 489 10.53 1.88 22.36
C THR A 489 10.11 1.26 21.05
N GLN A 490 10.47 1.93 19.94
CA GLN A 490 10.27 1.42 18.58
C GLN A 490 11.22 0.25 18.25
N SER A 491 12.19 -0.04 19.13
CA SER A 491 13.22 -1.07 18.92
C SER A 491 13.15 -2.17 19.97
N PRO A 492 13.23 -3.46 19.56
CA PRO A 492 13.31 -4.60 20.48
C PRO A 492 14.66 -4.71 21.21
N VAL A 493 15.67 -3.88 20.88
CA VAL A 493 17.04 -4.00 21.39
C VAL A 493 17.12 -3.98 22.93
N GLY A 494 16.31 -3.14 23.59
CA GLY A 494 16.27 -3.10 25.06
C GLY A 494 15.88 -4.45 25.68
N SER A 495 14.88 -5.12 25.09
CA SER A 495 14.43 -6.46 25.48
C SER A 495 15.41 -7.54 25.06
N LEU A 496 16.04 -7.40 23.89
CA LEU A 496 17.05 -8.35 23.39
C LEU A 496 18.26 -8.43 24.33
N LEU A 497 18.72 -7.29 24.85
CA LEU A 497 19.92 -7.22 25.67
C LEU A 497 19.68 -7.44 27.16
N ASP A 498 18.42 -7.52 27.60
CA ASP A 498 18.06 -7.50 29.02
C ASP A 498 18.55 -6.23 29.75
N VAL A 499 18.80 -5.16 29.00
CA VAL A 499 19.36 -3.88 29.52
C VAL A 499 18.24 -2.92 29.96
N GLY A 500 16.96 -3.26 29.75
CA GLY A 500 15.92 -2.23 29.77
C GLY A 500 14.48 -2.67 30.06
N SER A 501 14.24 -3.49 31.08
CA SER A 501 12.97 -3.41 31.85
C SER A 501 13.12 -2.62 33.16
N SER A 502 14.36 -2.25 33.53
CA SER A 502 14.69 -1.59 34.81
C SER A 502 15.04 -0.10 34.71
N ALA A 503 14.76 0.57 33.58
CA ALA A 503 15.05 2.01 33.44
C ALA A 503 14.09 2.83 32.54
N VAL A 504 12.89 2.33 32.25
CA VAL A 504 11.81 3.21 31.77
C VAL A 504 10.62 3.05 32.69
N SER A 505 10.68 3.78 33.80
CA SER A 505 9.53 3.95 34.68
C SER A 505 8.38 4.54 33.87
N ALA A 506 7.23 3.87 33.86
CA ALA A 506 5.97 4.44 33.40
C ALA A 506 5.84 5.86 33.97
N ILE A 507 5.64 6.85 33.10
CA ILE A 507 5.58 8.25 33.52
C ILE A 507 4.17 8.50 34.08
N GLY A 508 3.94 8.05 35.31
CA GLY A 508 2.64 8.17 35.98
C GLY A 508 2.33 9.60 36.46
N ASN A 509 3.18 10.59 36.18
CA ASN A 509 3.02 11.96 36.65
C ASN A 509 2.88 12.94 35.46
N SER A 510 1.82 13.74 35.46
CA SER A 510 1.56 14.71 34.39
C SER A 510 2.64 15.79 34.27
N ASP A 511 3.32 16.17 35.37
CA ASP A 511 4.43 17.13 35.32
C ASP A 511 5.62 16.62 34.47
N MET A 512 5.86 15.31 34.47
CA MET A 512 6.94 14.70 33.67
C MET A 512 6.55 14.62 32.19
N VAL A 513 5.27 14.35 31.88
CA VAL A 513 4.75 14.41 30.51
C VAL A 513 4.95 15.81 29.94
N THR A 514 4.61 16.86 30.70
CA THR A 514 4.84 18.25 30.28
C THR A 514 6.32 18.55 30.05
N SER A 515 7.23 18.04 30.89
CA SER A 515 8.67 18.24 30.72
C SER A 515 9.23 17.56 29.46
N LEU A 516 8.75 16.35 29.15
CA LEU A 516 9.18 15.60 27.96
C LEU A 516 8.64 16.24 26.68
N LEU A 517 7.37 16.64 26.69
CA LEU A 517 6.78 17.39 25.58
C LEU A 517 7.51 18.71 25.35
N SER A 518 7.83 19.44 26.42
CA SER A 518 8.64 20.67 26.31
C SER A 518 10.01 20.39 25.69
N SER A 519 10.66 19.29 26.08
CA SER A 519 11.96 18.89 25.52
C SER A 519 11.86 18.50 24.05
N PHE A 520 10.78 17.81 23.67
CA PHE A 520 10.47 17.45 22.28
C PHE A 520 10.22 18.69 21.42
N LEU A 521 9.43 19.66 21.91
CA LEU A 521 9.11 20.89 21.18
C LEU A 521 10.28 21.87 21.06
N LEU A 522 11.20 21.90 22.03
CA LEU A 522 12.36 22.82 22.01
C LEU A 522 13.44 22.47 20.98
N GLY A 523 13.33 21.31 20.31
CA GLY A 523 14.11 20.97 19.12
C GLY A 523 15.55 20.53 19.38
N GLY A 524 15.97 19.54 18.59
CA GLY A 524 17.31 18.97 18.46
C GLY A 524 17.34 18.14 17.18
N SER A 525 18.52 17.86 16.61
CA SER A 525 18.64 17.19 15.29
C SER A 525 18.14 15.73 15.24
N ASP A 526 17.60 15.20 16.34
CA ASP A 526 17.13 13.82 16.46
C ASP A 526 15.89 13.82 17.39
N ARG A 527 14.71 14.10 16.82
CA ARG A 527 13.44 13.95 17.55
C ARG A 527 13.22 12.46 17.83
N SER A 528 12.70 12.12 19.01
CA SER A 528 12.51 10.72 19.43
C SER A 528 11.53 9.91 18.56
N ILE A 529 10.75 10.59 17.72
CA ILE A 529 9.80 9.99 16.78
C ILE A 529 10.39 10.04 15.38
N LYS A 530 10.46 8.86 14.76
CA LYS A 530 11.07 8.66 13.45
C LYS A 530 10.41 9.52 12.36
N GLY A 531 11.23 10.25 11.61
CA GLY A 531 10.79 11.03 10.45
C GLY A 531 10.30 12.45 10.78
N LEU A 532 10.21 12.82 12.06
CA LEU A 532 9.89 14.19 12.46
C LEU A 532 11.16 15.06 12.56
N ASP A 533 11.06 16.29 12.06
CA ASP A 533 12.04 17.34 12.17
C ASP A 533 11.36 18.70 12.40
N ASP A 534 12.13 19.79 12.40
CA ASP A 534 11.58 21.12 12.64
C ASP A 534 10.68 21.65 11.51
N GLY A 535 10.67 21.00 10.35
CA GLY A 535 9.89 21.41 9.17
C GLY A 535 8.56 20.67 8.98
N ASN A 536 8.25 19.67 9.81
CA ASN A 536 7.04 18.84 9.67
C ASN A 536 6.33 18.56 11.01
N THR A 537 6.39 19.53 11.92
CA THR A 537 5.76 19.47 13.25
C THR A 537 4.75 20.60 13.49
N ASP A 538 4.30 21.28 12.44
CA ASP A 538 3.31 22.37 12.54
C ASP A 538 1.97 21.88 13.10
N PHE A 539 1.64 20.61 12.88
CA PHE A 539 0.46 19.96 13.45
C PHE A 539 0.40 20.02 14.99
N MET A 540 1.54 20.08 15.67
CA MET A 540 1.61 20.17 17.14
C MET A 540 1.08 21.52 17.69
N ASN A 541 0.87 22.51 16.82
CA ASN A 541 0.28 23.79 17.20
C ASN A 541 -1.25 23.73 17.38
N ASP A 542 -1.90 22.69 16.85
CA ASP A 542 -3.35 22.49 16.95
C ASP A 542 -3.66 21.43 18.02
N ASN A 543 -3.89 21.87 19.25
CA ASN A 543 -4.22 20.98 20.37
C ASN A 543 -5.73 20.95 20.65
N ALA A 544 -6.28 19.75 20.88
CA ALA A 544 -7.67 19.59 21.30
C ALA A 544 -7.88 19.92 22.79
N LEU A 545 -6.84 19.75 23.60
CA LEU A 545 -6.85 19.90 25.04
C LEU A 545 -5.77 20.91 25.47
N SER A 546 -5.91 21.45 26.69
CA SER A 546 -4.81 22.19 27.32
C SER A 546 -3.65 21.24 27.64
N ASP A 547 -2.40 21.74 27.68
CA ASP A 547 -1.23 20.90 28.01
C ASP A 547 -1.42 20.09 29.30
N LYS A 548 -2.07 20.69 30.30
CA LYS A 548 -2.43 20.03 31.55
C LYS A 548 -3.43 18.89 31.35
N ASP A 549 -4.51 19.15 30.60
CA ASP A 549 -5.54 18.14 30.34
C ASP A 549 -5.01 17.00 29.47
N THR A 550 -4.15 17.30 28.50
CA THR A 550 -3.43 16.33 27.68
C THR A 550 -2.56 15.43 28.56
N ALA A 551 -1.71 16.02 29.41
CA ALA A 551 -0.84 15.27 30.31
C ALA A 551 -1.65 14.40 31.29
N ASP A 552 -2.73 14.94 31.88
CA ASP A 552 -3.61 14.21 32.79
C ASP A 552 -4.41 13.10 32.09
N TYR A 553 -4.67 13.22 30.78
CA TYR A 553 -5.31 12.17 29.97
C TYR A 553 -4.33 11.04 29.66
N ILE A 554 -3.16 11.37 29.13
CA ILE A 554 -2.14 10.39 28.72
C ILE A 554 -1.69 9.56 29.92
N SER A 555 -1.44 10.21 31.08
CA SER A 555 -1.00 9.49 32.28
C SER A 555 -2.01 8.44 32.79
N LYS A 556 -3.29 8.54 32.40
CA LYS A 556 -4.36 7.60 32.76
C LYS A 556 -4.64 6.56 31.68
N ASN A 557 -4.19 6.79 30.45
CA ASN A 557 -4.51 5.98 29.28
C ASN A 557 -3.25 5.53 28.55
N MET A 558 -2.15 5.30 29.27
CA MET A 558 -0.92 4.70 28.75
C MET A 558 -0.79 3.26 29.23
N LEU A 559 -0.17 2.41 28.42
CA LEU A 559 0.19 1.06 28.83
C LEU A 559 1.27 1.15 29.91
N ASP A 560 1.15 0.34 30.97
CA ASP A 560 2.15 0.22 32.03
C ASP A 560 3.20 -0.82 31.63
N PRO A 561 4.43 -0.41 31.23
CA PRO A 561 5.46 -1.34 30.81
C PRO A 561 5.91 -2.28 31.94
N SER A 562 5.72 -1.88 33.20
CA SER A 562 6.06 -2.72 34.37
C SER A 562 5.12 -3.90 34.55
N ALA A 563 3.95 -3.88 33.90
CA ALA A 563 3.01 -4.99 33.86
C ALA A 563 3.34 -6.01 32.75
N LEU A 564 4.23 -5.69 31.81
CA LEU A 564 4.60 -6.54 30.68
C LEU A 564 5.65 -7.60 31.04
N VAL A 565 5.42 -8.31 32.15
CA VAL A 565 6.37 -9.25 32.74
C VAL A 565 5.80 -10.67 32.71
N TRP A 566 6.64 -11.61 32.28
CA TRP A 566 6.28 -13.02 32.25
C TRP A 566 6.35 -13.66 33.63
N THR A 567 5.32 -14.45 33.96
CA THR A 567 5.34 -15.41 35.06
C THR A 567 5.58 -16.82 34.48
N GLU A 568 6.69 -17.44 34.87
CA GLU A 568 7.01 -18.82 34.50
C GLU A 568 6.43 -19.81 35.52
N ASN A 569 5.74 -20.84 35.03
CA ASN A 569 5.33 -21.99 35.83
C ASN A 569 5.48 -23.27 35.01
N ASN A 570 6.34 -24.20 35.45
CA ASN A 570 6.63 -25.47 34.78
C ASN A 570 6.96 -25.31 33.28
N GLY A 571 7.74 -24.30 32.93
CA GLY A 571 8.14 -24.01 31.55
C GLY A 571 7.08 -23.31 30.68
N LYS A 572 5.87 -23.06 31.20
CA LYS A 572 4.83 -22.21 30.58
C LYS A 572 5.01 -20.76 31.04
N TYR A 573 5.06 -19.81 30.11
CA TYR A 573 5.16 -18.38 30.40
C TYR A 573 3.78 -17.74 30.19
N THR A 574 3.30 -17.06 31.23
CA THR A 574 2.02 -16.36 31.20
C THR A 574 2.16 -14.92 31.61
N LEU A 575 1.42 -14.02 30.98
CA LEU A 575 1.38 -12.59 31.27
C LEU A 575 -0.08 -12.18 31.50
N GLU A 576 -0.31 -11.38 32.52
CA GLU A 576 -1.65 -10.96 32.92
C GLU A 576 -1.72 -9.44 32.98
N LEU A 577 -2.70 -8.86 32.27
CA LEU A 577 -3.03 -7.45 32.31
C LEU A 577 -4.46 -7.28 32.83
N SER A 578 -4.73 -6.13 33.44
CA SER A 578 -6.11 -5.76 33.78
C SER A 578 -6.92 -5.53 32.51
N LYS A 579 -8.26 -5.57 32.60
CA LYS A 579 -9.13 -5.30 31.46
C LYS A 579 -8.94 -3.88 30.90
N GLU A 580 -8.65 -2.92 31.78
CA GLU A 580 -8.36 -1.54 31.41
C GLU A 580 -7.07 -1.45 30.59
N GLN A 581 -6.01 -2.15 30.99
CA GLN A 581 -4.75 -2.21 30.24
C GLN A 581 -4.91 -2.93 28.90
N TRP A 582 -5.61 -4.08 28.87
CA TRP A 582 -5.94 -4.76 27.61
C TRP A 582 -6.74 -3.88 26.65
N SER A 583 -7.62 -3.02 27.18
CA SER A 583 -8.40 -2.11 26.33
C SER A 583 -7.53 -1.08 25.59
N LEU A 584 -6.30 -0.83 26.03
CA LEU A 584 -5.34 0.06 25.40
C LEU A 584 -4.46 -0.63 24.33
N VAL A 585 -4.57 -1.95 24.17
CA VAL A 585 -3.74 -2.72 23.22
C VAL A 585 -4.48 -2.83 21.89
N HIS A 586 -3.84 -2.32 20.83
CA HIS A 586 -4.30 -2.46 19.45
C HIS A 586 -3.73 -3.71 18.80
N ALA A 587 -2.41 -3.94 18.92
CA ALA A 587 -1.73 -5.07 18.29
C ALA A 587 -0.82 -5.83 19.26
N LEU A 588 -0.59 -7.11 18.96
CA LEU A 588 0.28 -8.01 19.69
C LEU A 588 1.03 -8.93 18.72
N ASP A 589 2.36 -8.86 18.71
CA ASP A 589 3.22 -9.69 17.86
C ASP A 589 4.31 -10.36 18.69
N LEU A 590 4.67 -11.59 18.35
CA LEU A 590 5.89 -12.26 18.81
C LEU A 590 7.04 -11.90 17.86
N ASN A 591 8.18 -11.48 18.41
CA ASN A 591 9.45 -11.37 17.70
C ASN A 591 10.42 -12.44 18.18
N MET A 592 11.02 -13.16 17.25
CA MET A 592 12.01 -14.22 17.52
C MET A 592 13.38 -13.82 16.99
N PHE A 593 14.38 -13.82 17.87
CA PHE A 593 15.78 -13.72 17.51
C PHE A 593 16.47 -15.07 17.69
N TYR A 594 17.20 -15.51 16.68
CA TYR A 594 18.02 -16.72 16.72
C TYR A 594 19.48 -16.38 16.98
N ASP A 595 20.09 -17.00 18.00
CA ASP A 595 21.52 -16.84 18.30
C ASP A 595 22.34 -17.85 17.50
N ASP A 596 23.08 -17.36 16.49
CA ASP A 596 23.92 -18.19 15.62
C ASP A 596 25.33 -18.43 16.17
N GLY A 597 25.60 -18.00 17.41
CA GLY A 597 26.92 -18.09 18.05
C GLY A 597 27.86 -16.93 17.72
N THR A 598 27.45 -16.01 16.84
CA THR A 598 28.21 -14.78 16.53
C THR A 598 27.38 -13.49 16.74
N GLY A 599 26.08 -13.62 16.95
CA GLY A 599 25.12 -12.52 17.08
C GLY A 599 23.69 -13.03 16.90
N TYR A 600 22.76 -12.14 16.57
CA TYR A 600 21.33 -12.44 16.50
C TYR A 600 20.78 -12.26 15.08
N VAL A 601 20.17 -13.31 14.55
CA VAL A 601 19.34 -13.27 13.34
C VAL A 601 17.92 -12.88 13.75
N ASP A 602 17.39 -11.79 13.21
CA ASP A 602 15.98 -11.41 13.38
C ASP A 602 15.11 -12.24 12.44
N LEU A 603 14.25 -13.09 12.99
CA LEU A 603 13.28 -13.87 12.23
C LEU A 603 11.96 -13.12 12.04
N GLY A 604 11.86 -11.90 12.56
CA GLY A 604 10.77 -10.97 12.35
C GLY A 604 9.61 -11.14 13.33
N LEU A 605 8.44 -10.65 12.94
CA LEU A 605 7.25 -10.47 13.75
C LEU A 605 6.11 -11.38 13.29
N ASP A 606 5.49 -12.10 14.21
CA ASP A 606 4.40 -13.02 13.93
C ASP A 606 3.33 -12.97 15.03
N ASN A 607 2.05 -12.99 14.66
CA ASN A 607 0.95 -12.93 15.63
C ASN A 607 0.59 -14.32 16.18
N ILE A 608 1.55 -14.99 16.84
CA ILE A 608 1.35 -16.31 17.45
C ILE A 608 1.39 -16.25 18.98
N PHE A 609 0.26 -16.60 19.59
CA PHE A 609 0.06 -16.69 21.03
C PHE A 609 -1.25 -17.43 21.33
N THR A 610 -1.46 -17.78 22.59
CA THR A 610 -2.75 -18.30 23.06
C THR A 610 -3.19 -17.61 24.34
N PHE A 611 -4.43 -17.86 24.76
CA PHE A 611 -4.94 -17.37 26.04
C PHE A 611 -5.39 -18.54 26.93
N ASP A 612 -5.05 -18.45 28.22
CA ASP A 612 -5.56 -19.31 29.28
C ASP A 612 -6.43 -18.45 30.22
N GLY A 613 -7.72 -18.39 29.90
CA GLY A 613 -8.63 -17.38 30.46
C GLY A 613 -8.24 -15.97 30.00
N ASP A 614 -7.84 -15.12 30.95
CA ASP A 614 -7.39 -13.74 30.70
C ASP A 614 -5.86 -13.60 30.60
N LYS A 615 -5.12 -14.69 30.82
CA LYS A 615 -3.66 -14.69 30.77
C LYS A 615 -3.19 -14.98 29.35
N LEU A 616 -2.37 -14.09 28.81
CA LEU A 616 -1.62 -14.32 27.59
C LEU A 616 -0.61 -15.45 27.85
N VAL A 617 -0.50 -16.38 26.92
CA VAL A 617 0.45 -17.49 26.97
C VAL A 617 1.41 -17.34 25.80
N ALA A 618 2.71 -17.23 26.11
CA ALA A 618 3.76 -17.15 25.10
C ALA A 618 3.90 -18.48 24.35
N ASP A 619 4.09 -18.40 23.04
CA ASP A 619 4.57 -19.50 22.21
C ASP A 619 6.07 -19.68 22.46
N THR A 620 6.48 -20.84 22.96
CA THR A 620 7.89 -21.12 23.34
C THR A 620 8.43 -22.41 22.74
N ASP A 621 7.76 -22.94 21.71
CA ASP A 621 8.08 -24.25 21.12
C ASP A 621 9.37 -24.23 20.30
N GLY A 622 9.82 -23.05 19.86
CA GLY A 622 11.01 -22.92 19.00
C GLY A 622 10.75 -23.26 17.52
N ASP A 623 9.48 -23.27 17.09
CA ASP A 623 9.10 -23.40 15.70
C ASP A 623 8.77 -22.04 15.08
N TRP A 624 9.26 -21.76 13.88
CA TRP A 624 9.04 -20.48 13.18
C TRP A 624 8.51 -20.68 11.76
N LEU A 625 7.89 -19.64 11.20
CA LEU A 625 7.35 -19.67 9.85
C LEU A 625 8.43 -20.07 8.83
N SER A 626 8.08 -21.00 7.96
CA SER A 626 8.98 -21.63 7.02
C SER A 626 8.34 -21.80 5.65
N ILE A 627 9.12 -21.55 4.60
CA ILE A 627 8.75 -21.79 3.20
C ILE A 627 9.56 -22.99 2.71
N ASN A 628 8.87 -24.05 2.26
CA ASN A 628 9.48 -25.31 1.85
C ASN A 628 10.43 -25.91 2.91
N GLY A 629 10.06 -25.79 4.19
CA GLY A 629 10.85 -26.30 5.31
C GLY A 629 12.09 -25.47 5.66
N GLN A 630 12.27 -24.30 5.04
CA GLN A 630 13.29 -23.33 5.41
C GLN A 630 12.67 -22.23 6.25
N PRO A 631 13.08 -22.04 7.52
CA PRO A 631 12.62 -20.90 8.30
C PRO A 631 13.02 -19.59 7.61
N VAL A 632 12.12 -18.61 7.64
CA VAL A 632 12.28 -17.32 6.96
C VAL A 632 12.07 -16.16 7.93
N ALA A 633 12.65 -15.01 7.65
CA ALA A 633 12.23 -13.78 8.32
C ALA A 633 10.83 -13.42 7.83
N TYR A 634 9.87 -13.27 8.75
CA TYR A 634 8.48 -12.95 8.44
C TYR A 634 8.04 -11.76 9.27
N TYR A 635 7.36 -10.81 8.65
CA TYR A 635 6.86 -9.62 9.33
C TYR A 635 5.36 -9.50 9.11
N HIS A 636 4.58 -9.81 10.14
CA HIS A 636 3.15 -9.56 10.21
C HIS A 636 2.87 -8.06 10.04
N THR A 637 1.91 -7.73 9.17
CA THR A 637 1.53 -6.35 8.85
C THR A 637 0.11 -6.00 9.27
N ASP A 638 -0.83 -6.94 9.15
CA ASP A 638 -2.25 -6.64 9.38
C ASP A 638 -3.08 -7.88 9.73
N THR A 639 -4.10 -7.68 10.57
CA THR A 639 -5.12 -8.67 10.91
C THR A 639 -6.51 -8.03 10.76
N ILE A 640 -7.26 -8.53 9.79
CA ILE A 640 -8.59 -8.05 9.44
C ILE A 640 -9.61 -9.09 9.92
N GLU A 641 -10.65 -8.65 10.62
CA GLU A 641 -11.76 -9.51 11.05
C GLU A 641 -13.11 -8.96 10.57
N ASN A 642 -13.96 -9.84 10.04
CA ASN A 642 -15.34 -9.53 9.68
C ASN A 642 -16.25 -10.70 10.10
N GLY A 643 -16.83 -10.60 11.30
CA GLY A 643 -17.58 -11.69 11.90
C GLY A 643 -16.69 -12.91 12.16
N ASP A 644 -16.97 -14.02 11.48
CA ASP A 644 -16.18 -15.25 11.57
C ASP A 644 -15.05 -15.32 10.53
N GLU A 645 -15.05 -14.43 9.54
CA GLU A 645 -14.01 -14.36 8.50
C GLU A 645 -12.83 -13.51 8.98
N TYR A 646 -11.62 -13.95 8.63
CA TYR A 646 -10.41 -13.19 8.90
C TYR A 646 -9.42 -13.26 7.74
N THR A 647 -8.55 -12.25 7.67
CA THR A 647 -7.37 -12.28 6.81
C THR A 647 -6.20 -11.69 7.59
N ILE A 648 -5.12 -12.46 7.71
CA ILE A 648 -3.85 -12.03 8.31
C ILE A 648 -2.84 -11.91 7.18
N SER A 649 -2.15 -10.78 7.11
CA SER A 649 -1.16 -10.48 6.08
C SER A 649 0.20 -10.20 6.70
N GLY A 650 1.25 -10.55 5.96
CA GLY A 650 2.62 -10.16 6.28
C GLY A 650 3.52 -10.37 5.08
N TYR A 651 4.81 -10.10 5.24
CA TYR A 651 5.78 -10.28 4.17
C TYR A 651 7.03 -11.03 4.61
N VAL A 652 7.71 -11.62 3.61
CA VAL A 652 9.04 -12.22 3.74
C VAL A 652 9.98 -11.46 2.81
N PRO A 653 11.01 -10.77 3.33
CA PRO A 653 11.97 -10.07 2.49
C PRO A 653 12.87 -11.06 1.75
N VAL A 654 13.09 -10.79 0.46
CA VAL A 654 13.84 -11.66 -0.45
C VAL A 654 14.69 -10.86 -1.43
N LEU A 655 15.66 -11.54 -2.05
CA LEU A 655 16.14 -11.19 -3.38
C LEU A 655 15.41 -12.08 -4.38
N LEU A 656 14.46 -11.51 -5.11
CA LEU A 656 13.76 -12.17 -6.21
C LEU A 656 14.53 -11.91 -7.49
N ASN A 657 15.11 -12.96 -8.09
CA ASN A 657 15.99 -12.85 -9.26
C ASN A 657 17.15 -11.87 -9.06
N GLY A 658 17.64 -11.75 -7.83
CA GLY A 658 18.73 -10.86 -7.43
C GLY A 658 18.31 -9.43 -7.11
N GLU A 659 17.02 -9.08 -7.21
CA GLU A 659 16.49 -7.76 -6.86
C GLU A 659 15.71 -7.81 -5.53
N ARG A 660 15.81 -6.74 -4.72
CA ARG A 660 15.08 -6.63 -3.45
C ARG A 660 13.57 -6.67 -3.69
N ALA A 661 12.89 -7.56 -2.99
CA ALA A 661 11.45 -7.70 -3.04
C ALA A 661 10.90 -8.24 -1.71
N GLU A 662 9.58 -8.17 -1.57
CA GLU A 662 8.82 -8.70 -0.45
C GLU A 662 7.83 -9.74 -0.98
N LEU A 663 7.95 -11.01 -0.55
CA LEU A 663 6.90 -12.00 -0.79
C LEU A 663 5.76 -11.74 0.17
N ILE A 664 4.57 -11.45 -0.35
CA ILE A 664 3.39 -11.19 0.47
C ILE A 664 2.69 -12.50 0.80
N LEU A 665 2.53 -12.77 2.09
CA LEU A 665 1.86 -13.96 2.61
C LEU A 665 0.50 -13.57 3.16
N ARG A 666 -0.50 -14.42 2.93
CA ARG A 666 -1.86 -14.26 3.46
C ARG A 666 -2.34 -15.55 4.11
N PHE A 667 -3.03 -15.41 5.25
CA PHE A 667 -3.67 -16.48 6.00
C PHE A 667 -5.15 -16.14 6.17
N ASP A 668 -6.04 -17.07 5.84
CA ASP A 668 -7.48 -16.87 5.92
C ASP A 668 -8.19 -18.16 6.33
N ASN A 669 -9.51 -18.12 6.52
CA ASN A 669 -10.30 -19.30 6.92
C ASN A 669 -10.13 -20.51 5.98
N LYS A 670 -9.86 -20.31 4.68
CA LYS A 670 -9.69 -21.38 3.68
C LYS A 670 -8.25 -21.87 3.62
N ASN A 671 -7.30 -20.99 3.87
CA ASN A 671 -5.86 -21.23 3.83
C ASN A 671 -5.24 -20.90 5.19
N PRO A 672 -5.57 -21.64 6.27
CA PRO A 672 -5.09 -21.32 7.61
C PRO A 672 -3.57 -21.51 7.78
N SER A 673 -2.93 -22.28 6.89
CA SER A 673 -1.47 -22.42 6.85
C SER A 673 -0.79 -21.35 5.98
N GLY A 674 -1.57 -20.53 5.30
CA GLY A 674 -1.13 -19.44 4.45
C GLY A 674 -0.79 -19.82 3.01
N TYR A 675 -0.67 -18.82 2.16
CA TYR A 675 -0.16 -18.90 0.79
C TYR A 675 0.62 -17.62 0.42
N ILE A 676 1.46 -17.69 -0.61
CA ILE A 676 2.10 -16.50 -1.19
C ILE A 676 1.13 -15.88 -2.19
N ALA A 677 0.70 -14.65 -1.92
CA ALA A 677 -0.19 -13.89 -2.79
C ALA A 677 0.56 -13.29 -3.99
N GLY A 678 1.88 -13.11 -3.87
CA GLY A 678 2.78 -12.59 -4.91
C GLY A 678 3.97 -11.87 -4.29
N ALA A 679 4.70 -11.08 -5.09
CA ALA A 679 5.87 -10.32 -4.66
C ALA A 679 5.75 -8.82 -4.98
N VAL A 680 6.24 -7.93 -4.12
CA VAL A 680 6.35 -6.48 -4.41
C VAL A 680 7.81 -6.08 -4.45
N SER A 681 8.18 -5.17 -5.35
CA SER A 681 9.53 -4.58 -5.33
C SER A 681 9.73 -3.75 -4.06
N ASP A 682 10.84 -3.96 -3.35
CA ASP A 682 11.24 -3.12 -2.22
C ASP A 682 12.16 -2.00 -2.72
N TYR A 683 11.59 -0.80 -2.90
CA TYR A 683 12.31 0.38 -3.36
C TYR A 683 13.17 0.97 -2.24
N VAL A 684 14.49 0.81 -2.35
CA VAL A 684 15.46 1.32 -1.37
C VAL A 684 15.84 2.77 -1.69
N ASP A 685 16.32 3.54 -0.71
CA ASP A 685 16.94 4.87 -0.88
C ASP A 685 16.07 5.95 -1.57
N GLY A 686 14.75 5.92 -1.38
CA GLY A 686 13.85 6.96 -1.89
C GLY A 686 13.73 6.96 -3.41
N GLU A 687 13.89 5.80 -4.05
CA GLU A 687 13.72 5.64 -5.49
C GLU A 687 12.35 6.15 -5.98
N THR A 688 11.30 6.00 -5.18
CA THR A 688 10.00 6.64 -5.39
C THR A 688 9.22 6.79 -4.07
N GLU A 689 8.32 7.78 -4.00
CA GLU A 689 7.30 7.91 -2.94
C GLU A 689 5.96 7.25 -3.31
N THR A 690 5.87 6.64 -4.50
CA THR A 690 4.67 5.98 -5.03
C THR A 690 4.72 4.46 -4.87
N VAL A 691 3.57 3.79 -5.00
CA VAL A 691 3.44 2.35 -4.84
C VAL A 691 3.31 1.65 -6.20
N ALA A 692 4.00 0.53 -6.39
CA ALA A 692 3.88 -0.36 -7.55
C ALA A 692 2.47 -0.88 -7.79
N LYS A 693 2.15 -1.16 -9.07
CA LYS A 693 0.97 -1.94 -9.45
C LYS A 693 1.11 -3.35 -8.91
N GLY A 694 0.51 -3.55 -7.73
CA GLY A 694 0.13 -4.84 -7.17
C GLY A 694 1.29 -5.80 -6.97
N LEU A 695 0.95 -7.08 -6.76
CA LEU A 695 1.94 -8.12 -6.58
C LEU A 695 2.34 -8.69 -7.95
N THR A 696 3.63 -8.78 -8.20
CA THR A 696 4.20 -9.58 -9.28
C THR A 696 4.02 -11.06 -8.95
N GLU A 697 3.46 -11.82 -9.88
CA GLU A 697 3.37 -13.28 -9.72
C GLU A 697 4.74 -13.94 -9.87
N LEU A 698 5.00 -14.95 -9.05
CA LEU A 698 6.18 -15.79 -9.20
C LEU A 698 6.05 -16.67 -10.44
N GLN A 699 7.09 -16.75 -11.25
CA GLN A 699 7.17 -17.57 -12.46
C GLN A 699 8.07 -18.78 -12.24
N THR A 700 7.70 -19.94 -12.80
CA THR A 700 8.54 -21.13 -12.72
C THR A 700 9.95 -20.83 -13.24
N GLY A 701 10.96 -21.07 -12.40
CA GLY A 701 12.35 -20.73 -12.66
C GLY A 701 12.86 -19.48 -11.94
N ASP A 702 11.97 -18.68 -11.33
CA ASP A 702 12.36 -17.56 -10.48
C ASP A 702 13.23 -18.05 -9.32
N THR A 703 14.29 -17.30 -9.03
CA THR A 703 15.19 -17.55 -7.91
C THR A 703 14.81 -16.67 -6.73
N ILE A 704 14.74 -17.27 -5.55
CA ILE A 704 14.32 -16.62 -4.30
C ILE A 704 15.41 -16.86 -3.26
N ASP A 705 16.13 -15.81 -2.88
CA ASP A 705 17.00 -15.81 -1.71
C ASP A 705 16.28 -15.11 -0.56
N PHE A 706 15.99 -15.82 0.53
CA PHE A 706 15.41 -15.18 1.71
C PHE A 706 16.41 -14.24 2.37
N VAL A 707 15.94 -13.12 2.91
CA VAL A 707 16.77 -12.11 3.56
C VAL A 707 16.34 -11.95 5.02
N CYS A 708 17.29 -11.62 5.89
CA CYS A 708 17.03 -11.34 7.31
C CYS A 708 17.91 -10.19 7.81
N ASP A 709 17.47 -9.49 8.83
CA ASP A 709 18.30 -8.52 9.56
C ASP A 709 19.17 -9.20 10.60
N TYR A 710 20.35 -8.66 10.84
CA TYR A 710 21.32 -9.21 11.78
C TYR A 710 21.84 -8.16 12.75
N TYR A 711 21.98 -8.56 14.01
CA TYR A 711 22.40 -7.69 15.11
C TYR A 711 23.59 -8.30 15.85
N SER A 712 24.54 -7.47 16.27
CA SER A 712 25.59 -7.89 17.18
C SER A 712 25.04 -8.18 18.58
N TYR A 713 25.84 -8.82 19.43
CA TYR A 713 25.44 -9.12 20.81
C TYR A 713 25.18 -7.89 21.69
N ASP A 714 25.64 -6.70 21.27
CA ASP A 714 25.30 -5.42 21.88
C ASP A 714 24.02 -4.78 21.30
N GLY A 715 23.32 -5.49 20.42
CA GLY A 715 22.03 -5.08 19.85
C GLY A 715 22.15 -4.06 18.73
N THR A 716 23.36 -3.74 18.27
CA THR A 716 23.55 -2.85 17.13
C THR A 716 23.20 -3.58 15.83
N TYR A 717 22.39 -2.95 14.97
CA TYR A 717 22.16 -3.47 13.61
C TYR A 717 23.50 -3.54 12.86
N SER A 718 23.79 -4.72 12.30
CA SER A 718 25.01 -4.94 11.54
C SER A 718 24.79 -4.75 10.05
N ASP A 719 23.92 -5.56 9.46
CA ASP A 719 23.56 -5.56 8.04
C ASP A 719 22.39 -6.54 7.84
N SER A 720 21.88 -6.64 6.62
CA SER A 720 20.98 -7.70 6.19
C SER A 720 21.74 -8.80 5.45
N TYR A 721 21.31 -10.05 5.60
CA TYR A 721 22.01 -11.24 5.10
C TYR A 721 21.04 -12.21 4.41
N MET A 722 21.55 -12.99 3.46
CA MET A 722 20.79 -14.12 2.91
C MET A 722 20.62 -15.20 3.99
N LEU A 723 19.43 -15.76 4.07
CA LEU A 723 19.01 -16.77 5.04
C LEU A 723 18.70 -18.08 4.32
N GLY A 724 19.28 -19.18 4.79
CA GLY A 724 19.05 -20.49 4.22
C GLY A 724 19.62 -20.68 2.81
N GLU A 725 19.03 -21.64 2.09
CA GLU A 725 19.36 -21.97 0.71
C GLU A 725 18.44 -21.24 -0.29
N GLN A 726 19.02 -20.90 -1.44
CA GLN A 726 18.25 -20.32 -2.55
C GLN A 726 17.17 -21.31 -3.02
N LEU A 727 15.95 -20.82 -3.15
CA LEU A 727 14.83 -21.57 -3.71
C LEU A 727 14.69 -21.23 -5.21
N VAL A 728 14.42 -22.24 -6.03
CA VAL A 728 13.94 -22.05 -7.40
C VAL A 728 12.46 -22.35 -7.41
N TYR A 729 11.63 -21.38 -7.76
CA TYR A 729 10.18 -21.56 -7.78
C TYR A 729 9.76 -22.53 -8.88
N ASP A 730 9.05 -23.59 -8.51
CA ASP A 730 8.57 -24.63 -9.43
C ASP A 730 7.03 -24.65 -9.57
N GLY A 731 6.35 -23.69 -8.96
CA GLY A 731 4.89 -23.63 -8.87
C GLY A 731 4.30 -24.25 -7.59
N ASN A 732 5.10 -24.94 -6.77
CA ASN A 732 4.64 -25.54 -5.52
C ASN A 732 5.39 -24.96 -4.32
N ILE A 733 4.66 -24.31 -3.43
CA ILE A 733 5.18 -23.82 -2.15
C ILE A 733 4.35 -24.37 -1.01
N THR A 734 5.05 -24.82 0.05
CA THR A 734 4.45 -25.22 1.32
C THR A 734 4.83 -24.21 2.39
N ILE A 735 3.83 -23.65 3.07
CA ILE A 735 4.01 -22.76 4.23
C ILE A 735 3.60 -23.53 5.48
N THR A 736 4.55 -23.68 6.42
CA THR A 736 4.34 -24.30 7.74
C THR A 736 5.28 -23.67 8.76
N ASN A 737 5.13 -23.99 10.03
CA ASN A 737 6.13 -23.73 11.05
C ASN A 737 7.07 -24.93 11.19
N THR A 738 8.38 -24.70 11.24
CA THR A 738 9.39 -25.75 11.51
C THR A 738 10.35 -25.33 12.60
N ALA A 739 10.94 -26.31 13.29
CA ALA A 739 11.90 -26.08 14.35
C ALA A 739 13.13 -25.31 13.82
N VAL A 740 13.48 -24.20 14.48
CA VAL A 740 14.63 -23.38 14.08
C VAL A 740 15.97 -23.99 14.49
N GLY A 741 15.97 -24.87 15.50
CA GLY A 741 17.14 -25.64 15.93
C GLY A 741 18.29 -24.77 16.46
N GLY A 742 18.21 -24.34 17.72
CA GLY A 742 19.24 -23.51 18.35
C GLY A 742 18.70 -22.75 19.55
N LYS A 743 19.45 -21.74 20.01
CA LYS A 743 19.01 -20.86 21.09
C LYS A 743 18.21 -19.70 20.51
N VAL A 744 17.07 -19.40 21.12
CA VAL A 744 16.21 -18.28 20.70
C VAL A 744 15.92 -17.33 21.85
N LYS A 745 15.71 -16.07 21.48
CA LYS A 745 15.14 -15.04 22.35
C LYS A 745 13.79 -14.63 21.78
N LEU A 746 12.77 -14.71 22.63
CA LEU A 746 11.37 -14.46 22.28
C LEU A 746 10.89 -13.23 23.05
N THR A 747 10.46 -12.19 22.35
CA THR A 747 9.86 -11.00 22.96
C THR A 747 8.55 -10.68 22.27
N TYR A 748 7.55 -10.28 23.06
CA TYR A 748 6.26 -9.85 22.54
C TYR A 748 6.20 -8.32 22.46
N ARG A 749 5.83 -7.82 21.28
CA ARG A 749 5.55 -6.41 20.97
C ARG A 749 4.07 -6.13 21.19
N PHE A 750 3.77 -5.19 22.07
CA PHE A 750 2.45 -4.60 22.24
C PHE A 750 2.44 -3.23 21.57
N THR A 751 1.43 -2.95 20.74
CA THR A 751 1.19 -1.61 20.20
C THR A 751 -0.07 -1.04 20.85
N ASP A 752 0.02 0.18 21.39
CA ASP A 752 -1.08 0.82 22.09
C ASP A 752 -1.92 1.79 21.22
N ILE A 753 -2.89 2.44 21.87
CA ILE A 753 -3.79 3.43 21.25
C ILE A 753 -3.08 4.69 20.69
N TYR A 754 -1.79 4.88 20.91
CA TYR A 754 -0.99 5.97 20.32
C TYR A 754 -0.02 5.46 19.25
N ASP A 755 -0.16 4.22 18.79
CA ASP A 755 0.82 3.51 17.95
C ASP A 755 2.21 3.39 18.63
N GLN A 756 2.25 3.49 19.97
CA GLN A 756 3.49 3.29 20.72
C GLN A 756 3.73 1.80 20.94
N GLN A 757 4.96 1.37 20.66
CA GLN A 757 5.40 0.00 20.83
C GLN A 757 6.06 -0.22 22.20
N TYR A 758 5.74 -1.35 22.82
CA TYR A 758 6.31 -1.83 24.08
C TYR A 758 6.71 -3.29 23.92
N TRP A 759 7.77 -3.69 24.60
CA TRP A 759 8.35 -5.02 24.44
C TRP A 759 8.45 -5.70 25.79
N THR A 760 8.01 -6.96 25.86
CA THR A 760 8.20 -7.78 27.06
C THR A 760 9.67 -8.14 27.24
N THR A 761 10.07 -8.48 28.47
CA THR A 761 11.38 -9.12 28.72
C THR A 761 11.53 -10.39 27.88
N ALA A 762 12.70 -10.61 27.29
CA ALA A 762 12.91 -11.76 26.43
C ALA A 762 12.86 -13.10 27.20
N ILE A 763 12.11 -14.06 26.67
CA ILE A 763 12.16 -15.47 27.10
C ILE A 763 13.30 -16.13 26.31
N ILE A 764 14.21 -16.81 27.02
CA ILE A 764 15.35 -17.52 26.41
C ILE A 764 15.02 -19.01 26.37
N LYS A 765 15.12 -19.63 25.19
CA LYS A 765 14.88 -21.07 24.98
C LYS A 765 16.02 -21.75 24.24
#